data_AF-A0A2M8E7J5-F1
#
_entry.id   AF-A0A2M8E7J5-F1
#
_cell.length_a   1.000
_cell.length_b   1.000
_cell.length_c   1.000
_cell.angle_alpha   90.00
_cell.angle_beta   90.00
_cell.angle_gamma   90.00
#
_symmetry.space_group_name_H-M   'P 1'
#
loop_
_entity.id
_entity.type
_entity.pdbx_description
1 polymer ?
#
loop_
_entity_poly.entity_id
_entity_poly.type
_entity_poly.pdbx_seq_one_letter_code
_entity_poly.pdbx_strand_id
1 'polypeptide(L)'
;MMTIGQNLTQPEGKTLEIEKITGQPGHQPLSLNEQNVLIGDYPKILDFQNLGLTYDDEIYISDSELVECIYLPAFTFIDVVIENLPNLREIHSDEDGPTWLACRNLPKLNTIIVDGSLRWLSVDGAALLQTIDVGKCEHLGYLSVRNAPSLSQVNVEQCRLLPQIDDLSAEHQIQLGVTQQIEAIQSRSKRDSTLYERMTFTDIELVLANISCGEVLLKKQFPQSRGASNSTDESLCEYGYRLLDPGEGVYTGGTGESYCYAFEVTSQGTAQDEDVVSIDYAVGIHEPEDAIGEALSWAASDLALSRDRAPSNDQVLSFINLLLNDPTAAPTCWIRTDDVALRLALAGNPLMPSGALDVLAMDKSSKIRLAVAENPAATVEVRRTLLHELAADVDPEVRLSVAKSAVTAIVDMTALAKDRNVKVLCAVAENPIISSGLRASVLEILSKSDDPSGLLLVAKSPDAPAAVSAFSDLLQCSDQNVIIAIAENIGMPESERLAALKVLAASEDFNAKWSVASNELTPPPVLDSLAKETNRRLLEAVAKNPATPVLTLQYLAKNNEWSVRCCVAENPSTPPLVLLLLAKDKDDSWGEYIRKSVAGNPAAPVAAFEILVGDNDWQTRASIAGNPAAPKAILELLARDEKYSVRENVAKNPESSIGALEILAKDKNNNLRMYVARHPASSSDILTMLAHDSYDAVRRDVATNKATPDSVLKVLSKEAETQVREAAERSQNRVDS
;
A
#
# COMPACT_ATOMS: atom_id res chain seq x y z
N MET A 1 -0.13 -5.23 7.94
CA MET A 1 1.21 -5.16 7.34
C MET A 1 1.10 -5.31 5.83
N MET A 2 1.00 -4.19 5.10
CA MET A 2 1.50 -4.06 3.74
C MET A 2 2.27 -2.74 3.73
N THR A 3 3.59 -2.87 3.69
CA THR A 3 4.54 -1.77 3.59
C THR A 3 4.60 -1.36 2.13
N ILE A 4 4.10 -0.18 1.78
CA ILE A 4 4.51 0.52 0.55
C ILE A 4 4.79 1.97 0.92
N GLY A 5 5.99 2.19 1.45
CA GLY A 5 6.67 3.45 1.22
C GLY A 5 7.18 3.44 -0.21
N GLN A 6 6.57 4.26 -1.07
CA GLN A 6 7.24 4.77 -2.26
C GLN A 6 7.19 6.29 -2.21
N ASN A 7 8.36 6.88 -1.95
CA ASN A 7 8.66 8.23 -2.37
C ASN A 7 8.42 8.32 -3.89
N LEU A 8 7.37 9.01 -4.30
CA LEU A 8 7.27 9.53 -5.66
C LEU A 8 7.51 11.04 -5.58
N THR A 9 8.66 11.42 -6.12
CA THR A 9 9.04 12.78 -6.47
C THR A 9 7.89 13.52 -7.14
N GLN A 10 7.59 14.74 -6.67
CA GLN A 10 6.78 15.72 -7.42
C GLN A 10 7.26 15.76 -8.87
N PRO A 11 6.40 15.49 -9.87
CA PRO A 11 6.75 15.73 -11.26
C PRO A 11 6.65 17.23 -11.52
N GLU A 12 7.79 17.84 -11.81
CA GLU A 12 7.86 19.13 -12.50
C GLU A 12 6.95 19.12 -13.75
N GLY A 13 6.10 20.13 -13.85
CA GLY A 13 5.34 20.59 -15.03
C GLY A 13 5.10 19.57 -16.15
N LYS A 14 3.97 18.86 -16.09
CA LYS A 14 3.41 18.14 -17.24
C LYS A 14 1.98 18.59 -17.49
N THR A 15 1.78 19.37 -18.54
CA THR A 15 0.50 19.49 -19.25
C THR A 15 0.11 18.10 -19.73
N LEU A 16 -0.95 17.51 -19.16
CA LEU A 16 -1.55 16.27 -19.65
C LEU A 16 -2.31 16.59 -20.94
N GLU A 17 -1.73 16.33 -22.12
CA GLU A 17 -2.45 16.45 -23.39
C GLU A 17 -3.44 15.29 -23.55
N ILE A 18 -4.73 15.58 -23.52
CA ILE A 18 -5.81 14.62 -23.74
C ILE A 18 -6.12 14.61 -25.24
N GLU A 19 -5.37 13.82 -26.02
CA GLU A 19 -5.42 13.82 -27.50
C GLU A 19 -6.71 13.24 -28.14
N LYS A 20 -7.75 12.88 -27.37
CA LYS A 20 -8.91 12.15 -27.93
C LYS A 20 -10.27 12.63 -27.43
N ILE A 21 -10.68 13.85 -27.78
CA ILE A 21 -12.13 14.16 -27.85
C ILE A 21 -12.54 14.85 -29.15
N THR A 22 -11.71 15.71 -29.73
CA THR A 22 -12.12 16.46 -30.92
C THR A 22 -11.33 16.04 -32.15
N GLY A 23 -11.80 15.00 -32.85
CA GLY A 23 -11.34 14.62 -34.19
C GLY A 23 -11.70 15.65 -35.28
N GLN A 24 -11.74 16.94 -34.97
CA GLN A 24 -12.00 18.03 -35.91
C GLN A 24 -10.77 18.95 -36.01
N PRO A 25 -10.23 19.19 -37.23
CA PRO A 25 -9.08 20.05 -37.41
C PRO A 25 -9.43 21.51 -37.04
N GLY A 26 -8.79 22.03 -35.99
CA GLY A 26 -8.93 23.43 -35.55
C GLY A 26 -9.27 23.64 -34.07
N HIS A 27 -9.52 22.59 -33.28
CA HIS A 27 -9.87 22.68 -31.86
C HIS A 27 -8.66 22.42 -30.93
N GLN A 28 -8.57 23.14 -29.82
CA GLN A 28 -7.54 22.92 -28.79
C GLN A 28 -7.87 21.65 -27.97
N PRO A 29 -6.95 20.67 -27.87
CA PRO A 29 -7.17 19.49 -27.05
C PRO A 29 -7.29 19.86 -25.57
N LEU A 30 -8.08 19.08 -24.83
CA LEU A 30 -8.22 19.28 -23.39
C LEU A 30 -6.89 18.95 -22.69
N SER A 31 -6.52 19.74 -21.69
CA SER A 31 -5.35 19.50 -20.85
C SER A 31 -5.50 20.11 -19.46
N LEU A 32 -4.72 19.65 -18.49
CA LEU A 32 -4.67 20.24 -17.16
C LEU A 32 -3.53 21.27 -17.09
N ASN A 33 -3.80 22.45 -16.54
CA ASN A 33 -2.78 23.47 -16.27
C ASN A 33 -2.07 23.24 -14.92
N GLU A 34 -1.10 24.10 -14.57
CA GLU A 34 -0.34 24.02 -13.32
C GLU A 34 -1.18 24.22 -12.03
N GLN A 35 -2.44 24.66 -12.17
CA GLN A 35 -3.42 24.80 -11.08
C GLN A 35 -4.49 23.71 -11.13
N ASN A 36 -4.27 22.63 -11.88
CA ASN A 36 -5.20 21.52 -12.11
C ASN A 36 -6.57 21.93 -12.70
N VAL A 37 -6.63 23.08 -13.39
CA VAL A 37 -7.82 23.51 -14.13
C VAL A 37 -7.79 22.86 -15.51
N LEU A 38 -8.92 22.25 -15.88
CA LEU A 38 -9.12 21.70 -17.21
C LEU A 38 -9.29 22.84 -18.22
N ILE A 39 -8.34 22.94 -19.15
CA ILE A 39 -8.27 23.96 -20.19
C ILE A 39 -8.35 23.33 -21.58
N GLY A 40 -8.94 24.03 -22.54
CA GLY A 40 -9.10 23.58 -23.93
C GLY A 40 -10.54 23.70 -24.42
N ASP A 41 -10.81 23.11 -25.59
CA ASP A 41 -12.15 23.18 -26.18
C ASP A 41 -13.05 22.08 -25.60
N TYR A 42 -13.89 22.49 -24.66
CA TYR A 42 -14.87 21.62 -24.02
C TYR A 42 -15.87 21.04 -25.03
N PRO A 43 -16.07 19.71 -25.04
CA PRO A 43 -17.19 19.10 -25.76
C PRO A 43 -18.52 19.43 -25.08
N LYS A 44 -19.63 19.23 -25.81
CA LYS A 44 -20.98 19.31 -25.23
C LYS A 44 -21.24 18.25 -24.15
N ILE A 45 -20.70 17.05 -24.35
CA ILE A 45 -20.73 15.94 -23.39
C ILE A 45 -19.29 15.69 -22.99
N LEU A 46 -18.97 15.99 -21.74
CA LEU A 46 -17.64 15.77 -21.18
C LEU A 46 -17.65 14.42 -20.46
N ASP A 47 -17.18 13.38 -21.15
CA ASP A 47 -17.15 12.02 -20.65
C ASP A 47 -15.73 11.62 -20.30
N PHE A 48 -15.43 11.57 -18.99
CA PHE A 48 -14.12 11.22 -18.48
C PHE A 48 -13.82 9.72 -18.51
N GLN A 49 -14.83 8.85 -18.62
CA GLN A 49 -14.61 7.40 -18.70
C GLN A 49 -13.85 7.03 -19.98
N ASN A 50 -14.15 7.72 -21.08
CA ASN A 50 -13.50 7.54 -22.37
C ASN A 50 -12.15 8.26 -22.49
N LEU A 51 -11.74 9.03 -21.47
CA LEU A 51 -10.52 9.83 -21.49
C LEU A 51 -9.28 9.10 -20.94
N GLY A 52 -9.44 7.99 -20.22
CA GLY A 52 -8.33 7.18 -19.70
C GLY A 52 -7.35 7.97 -18.83
N LEU A 53 -7.80 9.08 -18.26
CA LEU A 53 -7.03 9.87 -17.29
C LEU A 53 -6.91 9.06 -16.00
N THR A 54 -5.78 9.19 -15.31
CA THR A 54 -5.57 8.75 -13.92
C THR A 54 -4.84 9.90 -13.24
N TYR A 55 -5.49 10.56 -12.27
CA TYR A 55 -4.95 11.76 -11.64
C TYR A 55 -5.28 11.78 -10.15
N ASP A 56 -4.26 11.61 -9.32
CA ASP A 56 -4.41 11.44 -7.87
C ASP A 56 -4.62 12.77 -7.10
N ASP A 57 -4.91 13.88 -7.79
CA ASP A 57 -5.00 15.25 -7.22
C ASP A 57 -6.32 15.96 -7.61
N GLU A 58 -6.60 17.14 -7.02
CA GLU A 58 -7.83 17.92 -7.27
C GLU A 58 -7.97 18.34 -8.74
N ILE A 59 -9.18 18.29 -9.31
CA ILE A 59 -9.49 18.80 -10.66
C ILE A 59 -10.53 19.91 -10.61
N TYR A 60 -10.26 20.99 -11.33
CA TYR A 60 -11.18 22.13 -11.48
C TYR A 60 -11.74 22.18 -12.91
N ILE A 61 -13.06 22.16 -13.02
CA ILE A 61 -13.83 22.28 -14.26
C ILE A 61 -14.59 23.61 -14.19
N SER A 62 -14.11 24.62 -14.92
CA SER A 62 -14.68 25.97 -14.86
C SER A 62 -14.85 26.63 -16.23
N ASP A 63 -15.67 27.68 -16.25
CA ASP A 63 -15.70 28.72 -17.29
C ASP A 63 -15.96 28.23 -18.73
N SER A 64 -16.85 27.26 -18.90
CA SER A 64 -17.29 26.77 -20.22
C SER A 64 -18.79 26.95 -20.46
N GLU A 65 -19.13 27.59 -21.59
CA GLU A 65 -20.51 27.75 -22.04
C GLU A 65 -21.02 26.54 -22.86
N LEU A 66 -20.15 25.59 -23.23
CA LEU A 66 -20.50 24.51 -24.16
C LEU A 66 -20.96 23.22 -23.47
N VAL A 67 -20.48 22.97 -22.25
CA VAL A 67 -20.75 21.71 -21.55
C VAL A 67 -22.22 21.66 -21.13
N GLU A 68 -22.93 20.62 -21.58
CA GLU A 68 -24.33 20.35 -21.26
C GLU A 68 -24.46 19.15 -20.31
N CYS A 69 -23.51 18.20 -20.34
CA CYS A 69 -23.50 17.00 -19.50
C CYS A 69 -22.07 16.57 -19.13
N ILE A 70 -21.87 16.08 -17.91
CA ILE A 70 -20.59 15.53 -17.41
C ILE A 70 -20.77 14.09 -16.92
N TYR A 71 -19.94 13.17 -17.42
CA TYR A 71 -19.79 11.82 -16.88
C TYR A 71 -18.44 11.70 -16.17
N LEU A 72 -18.49 11.52 -14.85
CA LEU A 72 -17.33 11.33 -13.99
C LEU A 72 -16.84 9.87 -14.07
N PRO A 73 -15.53 9.60 -13.97
CA PRO A 73 -14.96 8.27 -14.17
C PRO A 73 -14.85 7.45 -12.86
N ALA A 74 -14.82 6.12 -13.00
CA ALA A 74 -14.55 5.19 -11.91
C ALA A 74 -13.09 5.28 -11.40
N PHE A 75 -12.89 5.36 -10.08
CA PHE A 75 -11.58 5.25 -9.40
C PHE A 75 -10.48 6.27 -9.76
N THR A 76 -10.82 7.41 -10.37
CA THR A 76 -9.78 8.23 -11.01
C THR A 76 -9.43 9.52 -10.28
N PHE A 77 -10.37 10.15 -9.58
CA PHE A 77 -10.18 11.47 -8.99
C PHE A 77 -10.60 11.51 -7.53
N ILE A 78 -9.73 12.07 -6.69
CA ILE A 78 -9.99 12.23 -5.26
C ILE A 78 -10.94 13.43 -5.06
N ASP A 79 -10.66 14.58 -5.69
CA ASP A 79 -11.37 15.85 -5.53
C ASP A 79 -11.82 16.43 -6.87
N VAL A 80 -13.11 16.74 -7.03
CA VAL A 80 -13.65 17.38 -8.25
C VAL A 80 -14.45 18.64 -7.90
N VAL A 81 -14.05 19.76 -8.49
CA VAL A 81 -14.73 21.06 -8.37
C VAL A 81 -15.30 21.47 -9.73
N ILE A 82 -16.61 21.72 -9.79
CA ILE A 82 -17.34 22.15 -10.99
C ILE A 82 -17.95 23.51 -10.70
N GLU A 83 -17.51 24.55 -11.44
CA GLU A 83 -17.99 25.91 -11.21
C GLU A 83 -18.26 26.71 -12.49
N ASN A 84 -19.19 27.66 -12.42
CA ASN A 84 -19.45 28.64 -13.49
C ASN A 84 -19.75 28.03 -14.88
N LEU A 85 -20.49 26.90 -14.94
CA LEU A 85 -20.96 26.30 -16.19
C LEU A 85 -22.44 26.63 -16.45
N PRO A 86 -22.76 27.69 -17.22
CA PRO A 86 -24.13 28.20 -17.34
C PRO A 86 -25.08 27.29 -18.14
N ASN A 87 -24.57 26.31 -18.89
CA ASN A 87 -25.36 25.41 -19.73
C ASN A 87 -25.36 23.94 -19.25
N LEU A 88 -24.64 23.62 -18.18
CA LEU A 88 -24.60 22.26 -17.62
C LEU A 88 -25.99 21.89 -17.07
N ARG A 89 -26.48 20.71 -17.45
CA ARG A 89 -27.81 20.20 -17.05
C ARG A 89 -27.73 18.97 -16.17
N GLU A 90 -26.74 18.11 -16.41
CA GLU A 90 -26.67 16.79 -15.79
C GLU A 90 -25.23 16.43 -15.41
N ILE A 91 -25.08 15.80 -14.24
CA ILE A 91 -23.82 15.20 -13.76
C ILE A 91 -24.13 13.73 -13.43
N HIS A 92 -23.33 12.82 -13.99
CA HIS A 92 -23.48 11.37 -13.84
C HIS A 92 -22.16 10.70 -13.42
N SER A 93 -22.24 9.56 -12.74
CA SER A 93 -21.10 8.69 -12.45
C SER A 93 -21.53 7.22 -12.49
N ASP A 94 -20.70 6.33 -13.05
CA ASP A 94 -20.95 4.87 -13.07
C ASP A 94 -20.05 4.14 -12.07
N GLU A 95 -20.64 3.22 -11.31
CA GLU A 95 -20.05 2.30 -10.31
C GLU A 95 -19.25 2.93 -9.16
N ASP A 96 -18.35 3.89 -9.40
CA ASP A 96 -17.49 4.54 -8.39
C ASP A 96 -17.21 6.03 -8.70
N GLY A 97 -17.90 6.97 -8.03
CA GLY A 97 -17.72 8.42 -8.21
C GLY A 97 -16.48 9.05 -7.54
N PRO A 98 -16.27 10.36 -7.68
CA PRO A 98 -15.17 11.03 -6.98
C PRO A 98 -15.37 10.92 -5.46
N THR A 99 -14.28 11.00 -4.69
CA THR A 99 -14.40 11.01 -3.22
C THR A 99 -15.08 12.29 -2.75
N TRP A 100 -14.81 13.41 -3.42
CA TRP A 100 -15.38 14.72 -3.11
C TRP A 100 -15.88 15.45 -4.37
N LEU A 101 -17.09 16.01 -4.29
CA LEU A 101 -17.71 16.76 -5.38
C LEU A 101 -18.25 18.11 -4.88
N ALA A 102 -17.73 19.21 -5.42
CA ALA A 102 -18.20 20.56 -5.16
C ALA A 102 -18.76 21.20 -6.44
N CYS A 103 -20.00 21.66 -6.37
CA CYS A 103 -20.75 22.27 -7.48
C CYS A 103 -21.11 23.72 -7.13
N ARG A 104 -20.64 24.70 -7.90
CA ARG A 104 -20.85 26.13 -7.63
C ARG A 104 -21.38 26.89 -8.85
N ASN A 105 -22.41 27.70 -8.67
CA ASN A 105 -22.96 28.60 -9.70
C ASN A 105 -23.31 27.88 -11.03
N LEU A 106 -24.27 26.95 -10.96
CA LEU A 106 -24.71 26.10 -12.07
C LEU A 106 -26.21 26.33 -12.37
N PRO A 107 -26.58 27.45 -13.03
CA PRO A 107 -27.96 27.93 -13.10
C PRO A 107 -28.93 27.02 -13.88
N LYS A 108 -28.44 26.15 -14.77
CA LYS A 108 -29.25 25.21 -15.56
C LYS A 108 -29.15 23.75 -15.12
N LEU A 109 -28.39 23.46 -14.05
CA LEU A 109 -28.24 22.11 -13.54
C LEU A 109 -29.60 21.62 -13.05
N ASN A 110 -30.01 20.44 -13.52
CA ASN A 110 -31.30 19.83 -13.21
C ASN A 110 -31.15 18.53 -12.40
N THR A 111 -30.11 17.75 -12.70
CA THR A 111 -29.95 16.39 -12.16
C THR A 111 -28.50 16.14 -11.76
N ILE A 112 -28.30 15.57 -10.57
CA ILE A 112 -27.04 14.99 -10.11
C ILE A 112 -27.30 13.52 -9.78
N ILE A 113 -26.59 12.59 -10.41
CA ILE A 113 -26.63 11.15 -10.10
C ILE A 113 -25.19 10.68 -9.90
N VAL A 114 -24.81 10.32 -8.68
CA VAL A 114 -23.45 9.87 -8.36
C VAL A 114 -23.54 8.65 -7.45
N ASP A 115 -22.83 7.58 -7.81
CA ASP A 115 -22.86 6.29 -7.11
C ASP A 115 -21.47 5.91 -6.55
N GLY A 116 -21.42 4.96 -5.60
CA GLY A 116 -20.19 4.26 -5.20
C GLY A 116 -19.38 4.93 -4.09
N SER A 117 -18.38 5.73 -4.47
CA SER A 117 -17.29 6.21 -3.58
C SER A 117 -17.41 7.64 -3.05
N LEU A 118 -18.50 8.34 -3.34
CA LEU A 118 -18.70 9.74 -2.89
C LEU A 118 -18.82 9.84 -1.38
N ARG A 119 -17.99 10.70 -0.78
CA ARG A 119 -17.94 10.97 0.66
C ARG A 119 -18.42 12.38 1.03
N TRP A 120 -18.32 13.35 0.11
CA TRP A 120 -18.78 14.72 0.33
C TRP A 120 -19.44 15.29 -0.92
N LEU A 121 -20.62 15.86 -0.76
CA LEU A 121 -21.31 16.61 -1.81
C LEU A 121 -21.68 18.01 -1.31
N SER A 122 -21.20 19.03 -2.01
CA SER A 122 -21.60 20.43 -1.77
C SER A 122 -22.15 21.04 -3.05
N VAL A 123 -23.36 21.58 -2.99
CA VAL A 123 -24.00 22.29 -4.10
C VAL A 123 -24.38 23.69 -3.64
N ASP A 124 -23.88 24.72 -4.33
CA ASP A 124 -24.26 26.12 -4.09
C ASP A 124 -24.61 26.82 -5.41
N GLY A 125 -25.82 27.37 -5.50
CA GLY A 125 -26.24 28.18 -6.64
C GLY A 125 -26.67 27.36 -7.87
N ALA A 126 -27.57 26.40 -7.66
CA ALA A 126 -28.17 25.57 -8.71
C ALA A 126 -29.69 25.76 -8.73
N ALA A 127 -30.14 26.89 -9.32
CA ALA A 127 -31.52 27.35 -9.20
C ALA A 127 -32.58 26.38 -9.77
N LEU A 128 -32.23 25.61 -10.81
CA LEU A 128 -33.12 24.68 -11.51
C LEU A 128 -32.92 23.21 -11.10
N LEU A 129 -32.09 22.93 -10.09
CA LEU A 129 -31.81 21.57 -9.66
C LEU A 129 -33.08 20.93 -9.10
N GLN A 130 -33.52 19.83 -9.70
CA GLN A 130 -34.74 19.11 -9.29
C GLN A 130 -34.41 17.83 -8.53
N THR A 131 -33.36 17.12 -8.95
CA THR A 131 -33.03 15.77 -8.47
C THR A 131 -31.57 15.64 -8.06
N ILE A 132 -31.35 15.13 -6.84
CA ILE A 132 -30.06 14.61 -6.38
C ILE A 132 -30.26 13.13 -6.06
N ASP A 133 -29.56 12.25 -6.75
CA ASP A 133 -29.50 10.82 -6.46
C ASP A 133 -28.08 10.43 -6.06
N VAL A 134 -27.88 10.23 -4.76
CA VAL A 134 -26.65 9.68 -4.17
C VAL A 134 -26.96 8.39 -3.43
N GLY A 135 -28.09 7.76 -3.79
CA GLY A 135 -28.68 6.68 -3.03
C GLY A 135 -27.83 5.42 -2.95
N LYS A 136 -26.78 5.27 -3.77
CA LYS A 136 -25.83 4.14 -3.72
C LYS A 136 -24.46 4.52 -3.15
N CYS A 137 -24.31 5.70 -2.54
CA CYS A 137 -23.07 6.12 -1.90
C CYS A 137 -23.06 5.70 -0.43
N GLU A 138 -22.64 4.45 -0.15
CA GLU A 138 -22.66 3.92 1.22
C GLU A 138 -21.85 4.76 2.22
N HIS A 139 -20.79 5.44 1.74
CA HIS A 139 -19.85 6.20 2.56
C HIS A 139 -20.03 7.72 2.55
N LEU A 140 -21.18 8.22 2.07
CA LEU A 140 -21.44 9.66 2.04
C LEU A 140 -21.55 10.23 3.46
N GLY A 141 -20.61 11.12 3.82
CA GLY A 141 -20.49 11.72 5.15
C GLY A 141 -21.02 13.16 5.27
N TYR A 142 -21.23 13.84 4.15
CA TYR A 142 -21.67 15.24 4.18
C TYR A 142 -22.45 15.60 2.92
N LEU A 143 -23.59 16.26 3.12
CA LEU A 143 -24.42 16.81 2.06
C LEU A 143 -24.80 18.26 2.39
N SER A 144 -24.34 19.21 1.58
CA SER A 144 -24.74 20.62 1.69
C SER A 144 -25.41 21.08 0.41
N VAL A 145 -26.60 21.67 0.53
CA VAL A 145 -27.34 22.18 -0.63
C VAL A 145 -27.84 23.59 -0.34
N ARG A 146 -27.12 24.57 -0.89
CA ARG A 146 -27.39 26.00 -0.76
C ARG A 146 -27.94 26.56 -2.08
N ASN A 147 -28.92 27.46 -1.99
CA ASN A 147 -29.48 28.17 -3.14
C ASN A 147 -30.02 27.26 -4.27
N ALA A 148 -30.74 26.19 -3.93
CA ALA A 148 -31.43 25.29 -4.87
C ALA A 148 -32.96 25.24 -4.63
N PRO A 149 -33.71 26.33 -4.93
CA PRO A 149 -35.13 26.45 -4.63
C PRO A 149 -36.06 25.49 -5.40
N SER A 150 -35.61 24.91 -6.51
CA SER A 150 -36.43 23.99 -7.33
C SER A 150 -36.25 22.52 -6.95
N LEU A 151 -35.46 22.24 -5.91
CA LEU A 151 -35.15 20.88 -5.48
C LEU A 151 -36.43 20.18 -5.01
N SER A 152 -36.72 19.03 -5.61
CA SER A 152 -37.97 18.28 -5.36
C SER A 152 -37.75 16.82 -5.02
N GLN A 153 -36.57 16.27 -5.32
CA GLN A 153 -36.21 14.89 -5.01
C GLN A 153 -34.75 14.82 -4.56
N VAL A 154 -34.53 14.17 -3.41
CA VAL A 154 -33.21 13.81 -2.91
C VAL A 154 -33.27 12.35 -2.47
N ASN A 155 -32.48 11.49 -3.12
CA ASN A 155 -32.37 10.08 -2.79
C ASN A 155 -31.06 9.83 -2.00
N VAL A 156 -31.20 9.32 -0.78
CA VAL A 156 -30.12 8.95 0.13
C VAL A 156 -30.30 7.53 0.69
N GLU A 157 -31.14 6.68 0.06
CA GLU A 157 -31.65 5.41 0.63
C GLU A 157 -30.58 4.40 1.09
N GLN A 158 -29.35 4.43 0.58
CA GLN A 158 -28.25 3.55 1.02
C GLN A 158 -27.05 4.32 1.61
N CYS A 159 -27.18 5.61 1.91
CA CYS A 159 -26.12 6.41 2.54
C CYS A 159 -25.98 6.11 4.04
N ARG A 160 -25.16 5.11 4.37
CA ARG A 160 -25.01 4.55 5.73
C ARG A 160 -24.36 5.52 6.71
N LEU A 161 -23.43 6.33 6.23
CA LEU A 161 -22.58 7.19 7.05
C LEU A 161 -22.93 8.67 6.94
N LEU A 162 -24.18 9.06 6.66
CA LEU A 162 -24.58 10.47 6.45
C LEU A 162 -25.06 11.15 7.75
N PRO A 163 -24.19 11.86 8.48
CA PRO A 163 -24.54 12.56 9.70
C PRO A 163 -25.15 13.95 9.52
N GLN A 164 -24.72 14.66 8.47
CA GLN A 164 -24.89 16.11 8.38
C GLN A 164 -25.48 16.51 7.04
N ILE A 165 -26.62 17.20 7.13
CA ILE A 165 -27.27 17.87 6.00
C ILE A 165 -27.34 19.34 6.33
N ASP A 166 -26.50 20.12 5.65
CA ASP A 166 -26.41 21.57 5.85
C ASP A 166 -27.14 22.34 4.75
N ASP A 167 -27.53 23.57 5.08
CA ASP A 167 -28.22 24.52 4.20
C ASP A 167 -29.59 24.08 3.65
N LEU A 168 -30.09 22.90 4.05
CA LEU A 168 -31.48 22.45 3.87
C LEU A 168 -32.25 22.55 5.20
N SER A 169 -33.29 23.37 5.26
CA SER A 169 -34.14 23.48 6.45
C SER A 169 -34.82 22.15 6.79
N ALA A 170 -35.08 21.88 8.07
CA ALA A 170 -35.75 20.66 8.51
C ALA A 170 -37.13 20.47 7.83
N GLU A 171 -37.88 21.55 7.61
CA GLU A 171 -39.17 21.50 6.89
C GLU A 171 -39.00 21.05 5.43
N HIS A 172 -37.98 21.53 4.74
CA HIS A 172 -37.67 21.10 3.37
C HIS A 172 -37.16 19.65 3.33
N GLN A 173 -36.35 19.22 4.29
CA GLN A 173 -35.89 17.82 4.37
C GLN A 173 -37.06 16.83 4.55
N ILE A 174 -38.06 17.20 5.35
CA ILE A 174 -39.29 16.41 5.53
C ILE A 174 -40.11 16.38 4.23
N GLN A 175 -40.28 17.53 3.56
CA GLN A 175 -41.00 17.60 2.28
C GLN A 175 -40.35 16.74 1.18
N LEU A 176 -39.02 16.70 1.15
CA LEU A 176 -38.23 15.90 0.21
C LEU A 176 -38.17 14.40 0.59
N GLY A 177 -38.72 14.01 1.75
CA GLY A 177 -38.69 12.64 2.25
C GLY A 177 -37.29 12.16 2.68
N VAL A 178 -36.32 13.08 2.83
CA VAL A 178 -34.93 12.76 3.19
C VAL A 178 -34.87 12.25 4.63
N THR A 179 -35.57 12.92 5.54
CA THR A 179 -35.67 12.50 6.94
C THR A 179 -36.24 11.08 7.06
N GLN A 180 -37.27 10.74 6.28
CA GLN A 180 -37.87 9.41 6.29
C GLN A 180 -36.92 8.34 5.72
N GLN A 181 -36.13 8.66 4.69
CA GLN A 181 -35.11 7.76 4.15
C GLN A 181 -34.01 7.50 5.18
N ILE A 182 -33.52 8.54 5.86
CA ILE A 182 -32.52 8.41 6.93
C ILE A 182 -33.07 7.58 8.10
N GLU A 183 -34.29 7.86 8.55
CA GLU A 183 -34.97 7.07 9.58
C GLU A 183 -35.19 5.61 9.13
N ALA A 184 -35.46 5.35 7.85
CA ALA A 184 -35.59 4.00 7.30
C ALA A 184 -34.25 3.25 7.29
N ILE A 185 -33.15 3.92 6.95
CA ILE A 185 -31.78 3.36 7.02
C ILE A 185 -31.42 3.04 8.46
N GLN A 186 -31.62 3.99 9.36
CA GLN A 186 -31.37 3.83 10.79
C GLN A 186 -32.28 2.75 11.40
N SER A 187 -33.53 2.62 10.99
CA SER A 187 -34.45 1.60 11.52
C SER A 187 -34.26 0.20 10.92
N ARG A 188 -33.83 0.08 9.66
CA ARG A 188 -33.33 -1.20 9.08
C ARG A 188 -32.06 -1.63 9.80
N SER A 189 -31.14 -0.69 10.05
CA SER A 189 -29.95 -0.88 10.89
C SER A 189 -30.30 -1.37 12.30
N LYS A 190 -31.29 -0.76 12.97
CA LYS A 190 -31.76 -1.19 14.32
C LYS A 190 -32.41 -2.58 14.38
N ARG A 191 -32.85 -3.17 13.26
CA ARG A 191 -33.57 -4.46 13.24
C ARG A 191 -32.79 -5.61 12.61
N ASP A 192 -31.78 -5.29 11.82
CA ASP A 192 -30.91 -6.25 11.16
C ASP A 192 -29.51 -6.12 11.76
N SER A 193 -29.22 -6.91 12.80
CA SER A 193 -27.91 -6.90 13.47
C SER A 193 -26.76 -7.27 12.53
N THR A 194 -27.05 -7.75 11.31
CA THR A 194 -26.04 -8.09 10.30
C THR A 194 -25.51 -6.88 9.52
N LEU A 195 -26.20 -5.73 9.53
CA LEU A 195 -25.83 -4.59 8.67
C LEU A 195 -24.63 -3.78 9.20
N TYR A 196 -24.32 -3.87 10.49
CA TYR A 196 -23.19 -3.18 11.14
C TYR A 196 -22.41 -4.05 12.14
N GLU A 197 -22.60 -5.38 12.13
CA GLU A 197 -22.01 -6.28 13.15
C GLU A 197 -20.47 -6.27 13.22
N ARG A 198 -19.78 -5.65 12.25
CA ARG A 198 -18.33 -5.40 12.29
C ARG A 198 -17.98 -4.16 11.45
N MET A 199 -17.76 -3.02 12.10
CA MET A 199 -16.88 -2.01 11.51
C MET A 199 -15.49 -2.66 11.38
N THR A 200 -15.06 -2.96 10.15
CA THR A 200 -13.77 -3.60 9.91
C THR A 200 -12.63 -2.63 10.24
N PHE A 201 -11.40 -3.12 10.43
CA PHE A 201 -10.22 -2.26 10.59
C PHE A 201 -10.11 -1.24 9.43
N THR A 202 -10.49 -1.68 8.22
CA THR A 202 -10.59 -0.83 7.03
C THR A 202 -11.63 0.27 7.19
N ASP A 203 -12.80 0.00 7.78
CA ASP A 203 -13.86 1.01 7.99
C ASP A 203 -13.45 2.05 9.05
N ILE A 204 -12.72 1.62 10.10
CA ILE A 204 -12.16 2.52 11.12
C ILE A 204 -11.04 3.38 10.53
N GLU A 205 -10.12 2.79 9.75
CA GLU A 205 -9.11 3.54 8.99
C GLU A 205 -9.78 4.52 8.02
N LEU A 206 -10.93 4.17 7.44
CA LEU A 206 -11.69 5.02 6.53
C LEU A 206 -12.31 6.24 7.23
N VAL A 207 -12.89 6.05 8.43
CA VAL A 207 -13.45 7.12 9.25
C VAL A 207 -12.34 8.06 9.72
N LEU A 208 -11.21 7.51 10.18
CA LEU A 208 -10.03 8.30 10.56
C LEU A 208 -9.41 9.03 9.36
N ALA A 209 -9.42 8.42 8.17
CA ALA A 209 -9.01 9.07 6.94
C ALA A 209 -9.96 10.21 6.57
N ASN A 210 -11.28 10.05 6.71
CA ASN A 210 -12.26 11.12 6.47
C ASN A 210 -12.05 12.31 7.42
N ILE A 211 -11.78 12.04 8.70
CA ILE A 211 -11.46 13.06 9.71
C ILE A 211 -10.16 13.80 9.33
N SER A 212 -9.10 13.05 9.02
CA SER A 212 -7.79 13.60 8.64
C SER A 212 -7.89 14.43 7.34
N CYS A 213 -8.70 13.99 6.38
CA CYS A 213 -8.91 14.71 5.13
C CYS A 213 -9.76 15.98 5.31
N GLY A 214 -10.79 15.94 6.17
CA GLY A 214 -11.54 17.14 6.56
C GLY A 214 -10.64 18.20 7.21
N GLU A 215 -9.67 17.77 8.04
CA GLU A 215 -8.66 18.64 8.65
C GLU A 215 -7.75 19.32 7.61
N VAL A 216 -7.35 18.60 6.55
CA VAL A 216 -6.57 19.16 5.43
C VAL A 216 -7.36 20.22 4.66
N LEU A 217 -8.65 20.00 4.45
CA LEU A 217 -9.52 20.90 3.70
C LEU A 217 -9.86 22.18 4.47
N LEU A 218 -10.10 22.08 5.78
CA LEU A 218 -10.26 23.25 6.67
C LEU A 218 -8.98 24.11 6.69
N LYS A 219 -7.80 23.48 6.74
CA LYS A 219 -6.51 24.19 6.64
C LYS A 219 -6.28 24.84 5.27
N LYS A 220 -6.83 24.28 4.19
CA LYS A 220 -6.79 24.85 2.82
C LYS A 220 -7.80 25.99 2.61
N GLN A 221 -9.01 25.89 3.16
CA GLN A 221 -10.05 26.93 3.05
C GLN A 221 -9.74 28.18 3.88
N PHE A 222 -8.98 28.02 4.99
CA PHE A 222 -8.53 29.12 5.84
C PHE A 222 -6.99 29.19 5.93
N PRO A 223 -6.28 29.55 4.83
CA PRO A 223 -4.83 29.56 4.83
C PRO A 223 -4.29 30.72 5.70
N GLN A 224 -3.40 30.42 6.64
CA GLN A 224 -2.71 31.43 7.45
C GLN A 224 -2.11 32.53 6.56
N SER A 225 -2.44 33.79 6.84
CA SER A 225 -1.90 34.94 6.10
C SER A 225 -0.36 34.96 6.14
N ARG A 226 0.28 34.68 5.00
CA ARG A 226 1.70 34.99 4.78
C ARG A 226 1.82 36.49 4.52
N GLY A 227 2.30 37.27 5.51
CA GLY A 227 2.65 38.67 5.25
C GLY A 227 2.97 39.54 6.46
N ALA A 228 4.24 39.51 6.86
CA ALA A 228 5.02 40.63 7.39
C ALA A 228 4.79 41.20 8.81
N SER A 229 5.92 41.17 9.52
CA SER A 229 6.54 42.26 10.30
C SER A 229 6.40 42.25 11.83
N ASN A 230 7.57 42.07 12.45
CA ASN A 230 8.04 42.66 13.70
C ASN A 230 6.97 43.25 14.64
N SER A 231 6.33 42.40 15.42
CA SER A 231 5.90 42.75 16.77
C SER A 231 5.98 41.52 17.65
N THR A 232 6.72 41.64 18.75
CA THR A 232 6.85 40.63 19.80
C THR A 232 5.53 40.50 20.56
N ASP A 233 4.59 39.77 19.99
CA ASP A 233 3.49 39.15 20.73
C ASP A 233 3.07 37.89 19.94
N GLU A 234 3.71 36.77 20.28
CA GLU A 234 3.33 35.44 19.82
C GLU A 234 2.07 35.02 20.60
N SER A 235 0.88 35.37 20.10
CA SER A 235 -0.34 34.63 20.43
C SER A 235 -0.78 33.83 19.20
N LEU A 236 -0.22 32.63 19.10
CA LEU A 236 -0.60 31.59 18.14
C LEU A 236 -2.09 31.24 18.30
N CYS A 237 -2.85 31.17 17.22
CA CYS A 237 -4.15 30.49 17.23
C CYS A 237 -3.90 28.98 17.36
N GLU A 238 -4.00 28.43 18.57
CA GLU A 238 -4.04 26.99 18.82
C GLU A 238 -5.44 26.46 18.49
N TYR A 239 -5.54 25.51 17.55
CA TYR A 239 -6.74 24.70 17.40
C TYR A 239 -6.75 23.65 18.52
N GLY A 240 -7.68 23.78 19.46
CA GLY A 240 -7.89 22.79 20.52
C GLY A 240 -8.95 21.77 20.12
N TYR A 241 -8.69 20.48 20.36
CA TYR A 241 -9.68 19.41 20.23
C TYR A 241 -10.06 18.91 21.63
N ARG A 242 -11.36 18.80 21.93
CA ARG A 242 -11.88 18.20 23.18
C ARG A 242 -12.88 17.09 22.83
N LEU A 243 -12.72 15.94 23.47
CA LEU A 243 -13.72 14.88 23.48
C LEU A 243 -14.87 15.30 24.42
N LEU A 244 -16.12 15.27 23.96
CA LEU A 244 -17.27 15.55 24.81
C LEU A 244 -17.47 14.46 25.88
N ASP A 245 -17.99 14.87 27.03
CA ASP A 245 -18.26 13.95 28.13
C ASP A 245 -19.55 13.14 27.87
N PRO A 246 -19.64 11.85 28.24
CA PRO A 246 -20.83 11.04 28.01
C PRO A 246 -22.09 11.67 28.62
N GLY A 247 -23.07 12.02 27.78
CA GLY A 247 -24.33 12.67 28.18
C GLY A 247 -24.38 14.19 27.97
N GLU A 248 -23.32 14.83 27.46
CA GLU A 248 -23.43 16.18 26.89
C GLU A 248 -24.32 16.11 25.63
N GLY A 249 -25.47 16.79 25.67
CA GLY A 249 -26.40 16.85 24.55
C GLY A 249 -25.93 17.83 23.49
N VAL A 250 -25.77 17.36 22.25
CA VAL A 250 -25.41 18.19 21.08
C VAL A 250 -26.63 18.31 20.17
N TYR A 251 -26.99 19.54 19.81
CA TYR A 251 -28.17 19.81 18.99
C TYR A 251 -27.86 19.57 17.51
N THR A 252 -27.95 18.32 17.05
CA THR A 252 -27.96 18.00 15.62
C THR A 252 -29.36 18.28 15.09
N GLY A 253 -29.54 19.16 14.11
CA GLY A 253 -30.85 19.69 13.66
C GLY A 253 -31.91 18.71 13.12
N GLY A 254 -31.82 17.40 13.41
CA GLY A 254 -32.85 16.38 13.18
C GLY A 254 -33.63 16.04 14.45
N THR A 255 -34.86 15.53 14.27
CA THR A 255 -35.89 15.35 15.33
C THR A 255 -35.66 14.17 16.30
N GLY A 256 -34.43 13.80 16.62
CA GLY A 256 -34.19 12.68 17.54
C GLY A 256 -32.81 12.68 18.17
N GLU A 257 -32.81 12.50 19.50
CA GLU A 257 -31.64 12.32 20.36
C GLU A 257 -30.72 11.22 19.79
N SER A 258 -29.68 11.64 19.07
CA SER A 258 -28.60 10.78 18.59
C SER A 258 -27.34 11.28 19.27
N TYR A 259 -26.79 10.49 20.20
CA TYR A 259 -25.59 10.88 20.94
C TYR A 259 -24.36 10.59 20.06
N CYS A 260 -23.58 11.63 19.81
CA CYS A 260 -22.47 11.66 18.85
C CYS A 260 -21.15 11.86 19.59
N TYR A 261 -20.03 11.37 19.05
CA TYR A 261 -18.76 12.04 19.31
C TYR A 261 -18.74 13.30 18.44
N ALA A 262 -18.53 14.47 19.05
CA ALA A 262 -18.32 15.74 18.33
C ALA A 262 -17.00 16.36 18.80
N PHE A 263 -16.35 17.09 17.90
CA PHE A 263 -15.18 17.91 18.20
C PHE A 263 -15.61 19.38 18.15
N GLU A 264 -15.37 20.12 19.23
CA GLU A 264 -15.57 21.57 19.24
C GLU A 264 -14.29 22.25 18.74
N VAL A 265 -14.39 23.03 17.65
CA VAL A 265 -13.28 23.84 17.13
C VAL A 265 -13.51 25.28 17.55
N THR A 266 -12.65 25.81 18.43
CA THR A 266 -12.69 27.22 18.82
C THR A 266 -11.55 27.97 18.12
N SER A 267 -11.88 29.06 17.43
CA SER A 267 -10.88 30.01 16.92
C SER A 267 -10.96 31.27 17.80
N GLN A 268 -9.90 31.57 18.55
CA GLN A 268 -9.84 32.84 19.28
C GLN A 268 -9.38 33.96 18.34
N GLY A 269 -10.34 34.71 17.79
CA GLY A 269 -10.08 35.97 17.12
C GLY A 269 -10.06 37.12 18.13
N THR A 270 -9.00 37.94 18.14
CA THR A 270 -9.00 39.16 18.96
C THR A 270 -9.88 40.24 18.33
N ALA A 271 -10.84 40.70 19.13
CA ALA A 271 -11.52 42.00 19.11
C ALA A 271 -12.91 42.10 18.43
N GLN A 272 -13.90 42.28 19.31
CA GLN A 272 -15.09 43.13 19.15
C GLN A 272 -15.89 42.95 17.86
N ASP A 273 -16.41 41.74 17.65
CA ASP A 273 -17.78 41.50 17.20
C ASP A 273 -18.08 40.03 17.51
N GLU A 274 -19.33 39.73 17.87
CA GLU A 274 -19.81 38.44 18.41
C GLU A 274 -19.04 37.23 17.86
N ASP A 275 -18.41 36.47 18.77
CA ASP A 275 -17.64 35.26 18.49
C ASP A 275 -18.48 34.30 17.61
N VAL A 276 -18.21 34.28 16.31
CA VAL A 276 -18.76 33.24 15.42
C VAL A 276 -17.97 31.97 15.69
N VAL A 277 -18.46 31.17 16.61
CA VAL A 277 -18.06 29.77 16.77
C VAL A 277 -18.62 29.02 15.56
N SER A 278 -17.80 28.78 14.53
CA SER A 278 -18.18 27.80 13.51
C SER A 278 -17.87 26.42 14.08
N ILE A 279 -18.94 25.69 14.43
CA ILE A 279 -18.84 24.32 14.92
C ILE A 279 -19.03 23.42 13.71
N ASP A 280 -17.96 22.85 13.19
CA ASP A 280 -18.04 21.84 12.12
C ASP A 280 -18.04 20.44 12.76
N TYR A 281 -19.08 19.66 12.45
CA TYR A 281 -19.35 18.37 13.07
C TYR A 281 -18.88 17.24 12.16
N ALA A 282 -18.26 16.21 12.73
CA ALA A 282 -18.12 14.90 12.08
C ALA A 282 -18.81 13.90 13.00
N VAL A 283 -19.90 13.27 12.56
CA VAL A 283 -20.68 12.36 13.39
C VAL A 283 -20.66 10.94 12.79
N GLY A 284 -20.43 9.96 13.67
CA GLY A 284 -20.89 8.58 13.48
C GLY A 284 -22.01 8.31 14.48
N ILE A 285 -23.04 7.57 14.06
CA ILE A 285 -24.14 7.15 14.94
C ILE A 285 -23.72 5.88 15.66
N HIS A 286 -23.77 5.90 16.99
CA HIS A 286 -23.87 4.70 17.80
C HIS A 286 -24.93 4.97 18.88
N GLU A 287 -25.84 4.02 19.13
CA GLU A 287 -26.71 4.15 20.30
C GLU A 287 -25.84 4.12 21.57
N PRO A 288 -26.20 4.85 22.65
CA PRO A 288 -25.45 4.79 23.91
C PRO A 288 -25.39 3.37 24.51
N GLU A 289 -26.31 2.49 24.11
CA GLU A 289 -26.33 1.07 24.48
C GLU A 289 -25.34 0.22 23.66
N ASP A 290 -25.01 0.62 22.43
CA ASP A 290 -24.13 -0.10 21.51
C ASP A 290 -22.71 0.46 21.41
N ALA A 291 -22.41 1.73 21.75
CA ALA A 291 -21.02 2.18 21.91
C ALA A 291 -20.34 1.50 23.12
N ILE A 292 -21.12 1.33 24.19
CA ILE A 292 -20.73 0.53 25.34
C ILE A 292 -20.76 -0.95 24.95
N GLY A 293 -21.74 -1.41 24.17
CA GLY A 293 -21.84 -2.77 23.66
C GLY A 293 -20.72 -3.20 22.70
N GLU A 294 -20.20 -2.33 21.84
CA GLU A 294 -19.10 -2.58 20.89
C GLU A 294 -17.73 -2.28 21.48
N ALA A 295 -17.57 -1.31 22.38
CA ALA A 295 -16.37 -1.22 23.21
C ALA A 295 -16.27 -2.43 24.15
N LEU A 296 -17.41 -2.90 24.68
CA LEU A 296 -17.52 -4.15 25.42
C LEU A 296 -17.43 -5.37 24.51
N SER A 297 -17.88 -5.37 23.24
CA SER A 297 -17.78 -6.48 22.26
C SER A 297 -16.42 -6.51 21.58
N TRP A 298 -15.67 -5.42 21.54
CA TRP A 298 -14.25 -5.42 21.17
C TRP A 298 -13.41 -5.88 22.36
N ALA A 299 -13.80 -5.50 23.59
CA ALA A 299 -13.32 -6.12 24.82
C ALA A 299 -13.89 -7.54 25.07
N ALA A 300 -14.95 -7.97 24.36
CA ALA A 300 -15.67 -9.26 24.53
C ALA A 300 -15.67 -10.20 23.32
N SER A 301 -15.12 -9.78 22.19
CA SER A 301 -14.76 -10.64 21.06
C SER A 301 -13.42 -11.34 21.33
N ASP A 302 -12.66 -10.87 22.32
CA ASP A 302 -11.62 -11.63 23.01
C ASP A 302 -12.14 -12.28 24.30
N LEU A 303 -13.47 -12.24 24.51
CA LEU A 303 -14.07 -12.52 25.81
C LEU A 303 -15.57 -12.86 25.74
N ALA A 304 -15.93 -13.99 25.16
CA ALA A 304 -17.33 -14.41 25.21
C ALA A 304 -17.81 -14.48 26.68
N LEU A 305 -18.92 -13.81 27.03
CA LEU A 305 -20.16 -14.49 27.41
C LEU A 305 -21.35 -13.56 27.72
N SER A 306 -22.51 -14.21 27.76
CA SER A 306 -23.88 -13.75 27.54
C SER A 306 -24.64 -13.17 28.75
N ARG A 307 -25.55 -12.24 28.43
CA ARG A 307 -26.92 -12.00 28.96
C ARG A 307 -27.28 -12.60 30.33
N ASP A 308 -27.19 -11.78 31.39
CA ASP A 308 -28.32 -11.45 32.27
C ASP A 308 -27.92 -10.36 33.30
N ARG A 309 -28.46 -9.14 33.09
CA ARG A 309 -28.26 -7.87 33.85
C ARG A 309 -26.93 -7.13 33.64
N ALA A 310 -26.95 -6.18 32.70
CA ALA A 310 -25.93 -5.14 32.57
C ALA A 310 -25.86 -4.24 33.84
N PRO A 311 -24.67 -3.87 34.32
CA PRO A 311 -24.50 -2.86 35.36
C PRO A 311 -24.95 -1.47 34.87
N SER A 312 -25.37 -0.59 35.78
CA SER A 312 -25.87 0.75 35.41
C SER A 312 -24.75 1.71 35.03
N ASN A 313 -25.01 2.66 34.14
CA ASN A 313 -24.02 3.65 33.64
C ASN A 313 -23.27 4.40 34.76
N ASP A 314 -23.94 4.72 35.87
CA ASP A 314 -23.31 5.33 37.06
C ASP A 314 -22.25 4.43 37.73
N GLN A 315 -22.42 3.11 37.69
CA GLN A 315 -21.46 2.16 38.26
C GLN A 315 -20.20 2.08 37.40
N VAL A 316 -20.35 2.18 36.08
CA VAL A 316 -19.24 2.15 35.11
C VAL A 316 -18.46 3.48 35.08
N LEU A 317 -19.15 4.63 35.18
CA LEU A 317 -18.50 5.95 35.29
C LEU A 317 -17.79 6.14 36.64
N SER A 318 -18.35 5.60 37.73
CA SER A 318 -17.65 5.57 39.02
C SER A 318 -16.36 4.73 38.98
N PHE A 319 -16.35 3.67 38.16
CA PHE A 319 -15.25 2.73 37.99
C PHE A 319 -14.07 3.32 37.21
N ILE A 320 -14.34 4.05 36.11
CA ILE A 320 -13.30 4.75 35.34
C ILE A 320 -12.65 5.86 36.20
N ASN A 321 -13.47 6.63 36.93
CA ASN A 321 -12.97 7.67 37.83
C ASN A 321 -12.20 7.12 39.04
N LEU A 322 -12.52 5.91 39.53
CA LEU A 322 -11.80 5.30 40.66
C LEU A 322 -10.45 4.69 40.22
N LEU A 323 -10.40 4.08 39.03
CA LEU A 323 -9.16 3.54 38.43
C LEU A 323 -8.14 4.62 38.05
N LEU A 324 -8.61 5.77 37.58
CA LEU A 324 -7.75 6.91 37.24
C LEU A 324 -7.19 7.64 38.48
N ASN A 325 -7.90 7.58 39.62
CA ASN A 325 -7.55 8.35 40.82
C ASN A 325 -6.85 7.54 41.93
N ASP A 326 -7.04 6.21 42.03
CA ASP A 326 -6.29 5.36 42.96
C ASP A 326 -6.17 3.91 42.43
N PRO A 327 -5.07 3.56 41.73
CA PRO A 327 -4.87 2.22 41.17
C PRO A 327 -4.72 1.11 42.23
N THR A 328 -4.67 1.45 43.52
CA THR A 328 -4.53 0.48 44.62
C THR A 328 -5.82 0.19 45.39
N ALA A 329 -6.86 1.02 45.27
CA ALA A 329 -8.03 0.97 46.13
C ALA A 329 -9.21 0.11 45.63
N ALA A 330 -9.20 -0.36 44.38
CA ALA A 330 -10.41 -0.91 43.75
C ALA A 330 -10.40 -2.34 43.13
N PRO A 331 -9.66 -3.39 43.57
CA PRO A 331 -9.76 -4.68 42.89
C PRO A 331 -10.66 -5.75 43.57
N THR A 332 -10.96 -5.68 44.86
CA THR A 332 -11.45 -6.89 45.56
C THR A 332 -12.91 -7.26 45.36
N CYS A 333 -13.79 -6.31 45.04
CA CYS A 333 -15.23 -6.58 44.88
C CYS A 333 -15.57 -7.11 43.48
N TRP A 334 -14.84 -6.70 42.45
CA TRP A 334 -15.17 -7.05 41.05
C TRP A 334 -14.42 -8.28 40.56
N ILE A 335 -13.25 -8.61 41.13
CA ILE A 335 -12.61 -9.92 40.92
C ILE A 335 -13.48 -11.07 41.45
N ARG A 336 -14.40 -10.77 42.38
CA ARG A 336 -15.35 -11.73 42.97
C ARG A 336 -16.77 -11.63 42.39
N THR A 337 -16.97 -10.84 41.33
CA THR A 337 -18.24 -10.83 40.58
C THR A 337 -18.52 -12.21 40.00
N ASP A 338 -19.77 -12.53 39.69
CA ASP A 338 -20.13 -13.75 38.96
C ASP A 338 -19.96 -13.60 37.44
N ASP A 339 -19.83 -12.37 36.93
CA ASP A 339 -19.61 -12.06 35.51
C ASP A 339 -18.22 -12.49 35.01
N VAL A 340 -18.19 -13.51 34.15
CA VAL A 340 -16.97 -14.10 33.57
C VAL A 340 -16.30 -13.14 32.58
N ALA A 341 -17.07 -12.31 31.86
CA ALA A 341 -16.54 -11.39 30.85
C ALA A 341 -15.73 -10.28 31.51
N LEU A 342 -16.29 -9.69 32.56
CA LEU A 342 -15.63 -8.66 33.35
C LEU A 342 -14.33 -9.19 33.99
N ARG A 343 -14.34 -10.42 34.54
CA ARG A 343 -13.13 -11.00 35.17
C ARG A 343 -12.02 -11.32 34.18
N LEU A 344 -12.32 -11.71 32.95
CA LEU A 344 -11.27 -11.90 31.93
C LEU A 344 -10.74 -10.56 31.42
N ALA A 345 -11.58 -9.54 31.24
CA ALA A 345 -11.15 -8.21 30.81
C ALA A 345 -10.19 -7.59 31.85
N LEU A 346 -10.50 -7.79 33.13
CA LEU A 346 -9.59 -7.48 34.23
C LEU A 346 -8.30 -8.33 34.13
N ALA A 347 -8.38 -9.64 33.89
CA ALA A 347 -7.19 -10.48 33.78
C ALA A 347 -6.24 -10.08 32.63
N GLY A 348 -6.75 -9.56 31.51
CA GLY A 348 -5.96 -9.13 30.36
C GLY A 348 -5.36 -7.72 30.46
N ASN A 349 -5.77 -6.91 31.44
CA ASN A 349 -5.32 -5.51 31.54
C ASN A 349 -3.85 -5.40 32.02
N PRO A 350 -2.94 -4.82 31.22
CA PRO A 350 -1.50 -4.71 31.57
C PRO A 350 -1.19 -3.84 32.80
N LEU A 351 -2.15 -3.04 33.28
CA LEU A 351 -1.99 -2.14 34.43
C LEU A 351 -2.50 -2.77 35.75
N MET A 352 -2.96 -4.02 35.72
CA MET A 352 -3.54 -4.65 36.91
C MET A 352 -2.50 -4.93 38.00
N PRO A 353 -2.81 -4.62 39.28
CA PRO A 353 -1.93 -4.97 40.39
C PRO A 353 -1.69 -6.48 40.48
N SER A 354 -0.46 -6.91 40.77
CA SER A 354 -0.10 -8.33 40.88
C SER A 354 -0.97 -9.08 41.91
N GLY A 355 -1.25 -8.46 43.07
CA GLY A 355 -2.11 -9.06 44.10
C GLY A 355 -3.57 -9.25 43.67
N ALA A 356 -4.05 -8.50 42.66
CA ALA A 356 -5.36 -8.71 42.05
C ALA A 356 -5.34 -9.87 41.05
N LEU A 357 -4.26 -9.96 40.25
CA LEU A 357 -4.02 -11.06 39.33
C LEU A 357 -3.85 -12.40 40.07
N ASP A 358 -3.28 -12.40 41.28
CA ASP A 358 -3.19 -13.61 42.14
C ASP A 358 -4.57 -14.18 42.51
N VAL A 359 -5.59 -13.33 42.65
CA VAL A 359 -6.96 -13.78 42.94
C VAL A 359 -7.64 -14.31 41.67
N LEU A 360 -7.44 -13.65 40.52
CA LEU A 360 -7.93 -14.11 39.22
C LEU A 360 -7.23 -15.39 38.73
N ALA A 361 -5.99 -15.63 39.17
CA ALA A 361 -5.27 -16.88 38.93
C ALA A 361 -6.00 -18.10 39.49
N MET A 362 -6.82 -17.93 40.54
CA MET A 362 -7.62 -18.99 41.16
C MET A 362 -9.04 -19.08 40.59
N ASP A 363 -9.34 -18.38 39.48
CA ASP A 363 -10.67 -18.40 38.87
C ASP A 363 -11.06 -19.80 38.39
N LYS A 364 -12.37 -20.08 38.32
CA LYS A 364 -12.88 -21.36 37.81
C LYS A 364 -12.71 -21.49 36.30
N SER A 365 -12.75 -20.39 35.55
CA SER A 365 -12.61 -20.36 34.09
C SER A 365 -11.15 -20.49 33.66
N SER A 366 -10.86 -21.47 32.80
CA SER A 366 -9.52 -21.66 32.22
C SER A 366 -9.09 -20.51 31.32
N LYS A 367 -10.03 -19.83 30.65
CA LYS A 367 -9.75 -18.62 29.85
C LYS A 367 -9.26 -17.46 30.72
N ILE A 368 -9.84 -17.27 31.91
CA ILE A 368 -9.42 -16.23 32.87
C ILE A 368 -8.00 -16.51 33.36
N ARG A 369 -7.75 -17.75 33.77
CA ARG A 369 -6.41 -18.19 34.16
C ARG A 369 -5.40 -18.01 33.02
N LEU A 370 -5.79 -18.24 31.76
CA LEU A 370 -4.93 -18.02 30.59
C LEU A 370 -4.59 -16.54 30.40
N ALA A 371 -5.57 -15.63 30.44
CA ALA A 371 -5.29 -14.20 30.31
C ALA A 371 -4.38 -13.68 31.43
N VAL A 372 -4.54 -14.17 32.67
CA VAL A 372 -3.60 -13.86 33.76
C VAL A 372 -2.20 -14.38 33.44
N ALA A 373 -2.08 -15.56 32.82
CA ALA A 373 -0.80 -16.14 32.43
C ALA A 373 -0.10 -15.38 31.29
N GLU A 374 -0.85 -14.69 30.44
CA GLU A 374 -0.33 -13.86 29.33
C GLU A 374 -0.03 -12.42 29.76
N ASN A 375 -0.66 -11.95 30.84
CA ASN A 375 -0.51 -10.59 31.34
C ASN A 375 0.94 -10.29 31.81
N PRO A 376 1.58 -9.23 31.30
CA PRO A 376 2.95 -8.86 31.70
C PRO A 376 3.06 -8.38 33.16
N ALA A 377 1.98 -7.92 33.79
CA ALA A 377 1.97 -7.49 35.19
C ALA A 377 1.90 -8.64 36.19
N ALA A 378 1.56 -9.87 35.76
CA ALA A 378 1.60 -11.06 36.61
C ALA A 378 3.05 -11.51 36.86
N THR A 379 3.31 -12.03 38.06
CA THR A 379 4.64 -12.56 38.41
C THR A 379 4.99 -13.78 37.56
N VAL A 380 6.28 -13.98 37.29
CA VAL A 380 6.75 -15.09 36.44
C VAL A 380 6.37 -16.44 37.06
N GLU A 381 6.38 -16.56 38.39
CA GLU A 381 5.99 -17.75 39.14
C GLU A 381 4.52 -18.10 38.94
N VAL A 382 3.62 -17.11 39.04
CA VAL A 382 2.18 -17.31 38.81
C VAL A 382 1.91 -17.69 37.37
N ARG A 383 2.51 -16.98 36.42
CA ARG A 383 2.37 -17.27 34.98
C ARG A 383 2.81 -18.70 34.66
N ARG A 384 3.96 -19.14 35.17
CA ARG A 384 4.46 -20.52 34.96
C ARG A 384 3.55 -21.57 35.59
N THR A 385 3.04 -21.32 36.78
CA THR A 385 2.14 -22.25 37.48
C THR A 385 0.84 -22.42 36.70
N LEU A 386 0.25 -21.32 36.24
CA LEU A 386 -0.98 -21.35 35.44
C LEU A 386 -0.76 -22.03 34.09
N LEU A 387 0.33 -21.75 33.38
CA LEU A 387 0.64 -22.44 32.12
C LEU A 387 0.82 -23.94 32.31
N HIS A 388 1.43 -24.39 33.41
CA HIS A 388 1.55 -25.81 33.75
C HIS A 388 0.19 -26.49 33.95
N GLU A 389 -0.72 -25.84 34.69
CA GLU A 389 -2.08 -26.35 34.89
C GLU A 389 -2.91 -26.36 33.60
N LEU A 390 -2.81 -25.28 32.81
CA LEU A 390 -3.59 -25.10 31.57
C LEU A 390 -3.08 -25.96 30.41
N ALA A 391 -1.84 -26.46 30.45
CA ALA A 391 -1.32 -27.40 29.46
C ALA A 391 -2.12 -28.72 29.42
N ALA A 392 -2.80 -29.08 30.50
CA ALA A 392 -3.66 -30.27 30.59
C ALA A 392 -5.16 -29.97 30.48
N ASP A 393 -5.54 -28.74 30.07
CA ASP A 393 -6.94 -28.34 29.98
C ASP A 393 -7.72 -29.17 28.94
N VAL A 394 -9.04 -29.24 29.08
CA VAL A 394 -9.91 -29.96 28.14
C VAL A 394 -10.11 -29.20 26.83
N ASP A 395 -10.08 -27.86 26.86
CA ASP A 395 -10.28 -27.00 25.70
C ASP A 395 -8.99 -26.89 24.84
N PRO A 396 -9.01 -27.33 23.57
CA PRO A 396 -7.85 -27.24 22.71
C PRO A 396 -7.38 -25.81 22.42
N GLU A 397 -8.25 -24.80 22.43
CA GLU A 397 -7.86 -23.41 22.18
C GLU A 397 -7.04 -22.83 23.35
N VAL A 398 -7.34 -23.25 24.57
CA VAL A 398 -6.54 -22.92 25.75
C VAL A 398 -5.16 -23.55 25.63
N ARG A 399 -5.08 -24.84 25.29
CA ARG A 399 -3.80 -25.54 25.08
C ARG A 399 -2.98 -24.97 23.92
N LEU A 400 -3.65 -24.51 22.85
CA LEU A 400 -3.03 -23.83 21.71
C LEU A 400 -2.31 -22.55 22.16
N SER A 401 -2.97 -21.75 23.00
CA SER A 401 -2.41 -20.49 23.52
C SER A 401 -1.23 -20.75 24.45
N VAL A 402 -1.32 -21.79 25.29
CA VAL A 402 -0.19 -22.28 26.11
C VAL A 402 0.99 -22.70 25.23
N ALA A 403 0.75 -23.38 24.10
CA ALA A 403 1.81 -23.77 23.16
C ALA A 403 2.45 -22.58 22.42
N LYS A 404 1.72 -21.49 22.18
CA LYS A 404 2.25 -20.26 21.56
C LYS A 404 3.07 -19.40 22.52
N SER A 405 2.79 -19.50 23.82
CA SER A 405 3.46 -18.68 24.83
C SER A 405 4.96 -18.94 24.91
N ALA A 406 5.74 -17.86 24.98
CA ALA A 406 7.20 -17.90 25.11
C ALA A 406 7.68 -18.16 26.57
N VAL A 407 6.77 -18.31 27.53
CA VAL A 407 7.11 -18.51 28.96
C VAL A 407 6.84 -19.94 29.42
N THR A 408 6.18 -20.74 28.58
CA THR A 408 5.81 -22.14 28.87
C THR A 408 7.04 -23.01 29.12
N ALA A 409 6.97 -23.86 30.14
CA ALA A 409 8.08 -24.73 30.50
C ALA A 409 8.27 -25.87 29.48
N ILE A 410 9.50 -26.33 29.31
CA ILE A 410 9.85 -27.42 28.39
C ILE A 410 9.09 -28.72 28.73
N VAL A 411 8.82 -28.97 30.01
CA VAL A 411 8.05 -30.14 30.47
C VAL A 411 6.62 -30.12 29.91
N ASP A 412 5.98 -28.95 29.91
CA ASP A 412 4.62 -28.77 29.41
C ASP A 412 4.58 -28.86 27.88
N MET A 413 5.59 -28.28 27.20
CA MET A 413 5.77 -28.46 25.76
C MET A 413 5.95 -29.92 25.37
N THR A 414 6.62 -30.72 26.20
CA THR A 414 6.81 -32.16 25.97
C THR A 414 5.51 -32.94 26.16
N ALA A 415 4.62 -32.48 27.04
CA ALA A 415 3.27 -33.05 27.21
C ALA A 415 2.38 -32.68 26.02
N LEU A 416 2.35 -31.40 25.63
CA LEU A 416 1.61 -30.87 24.49
C LEU A 416 2.09 -31.43 23.15
N ALA A 417 3.36 -31.83 23.04
CA ALA A 417 3.89 -32.53 21.87
C ALA A 417 3.22 -33.88 21.56
N LYS A 418 2.38 -34.40 22.46
CA LYS A 418 1.59 -35.63 22.29
C LYS A 418 0.08 -35.35 22.22
N ASP A 419 -0.31 -34.10 22.01
CA ASP A 419 -1.71 -33.71 21.90
C ASP A 419 -2.40 -34.38 20.72
N ARG A 420 -3.73 -34.51 20.79
CA ARG A 420 -4.56 -35.05 19.71
C ARG A 420 -4.95 -33.98 18.69
N ASN A 421 -4.89 -32.69 19.06
CA ASN A 421 -5.27 -31.60 18.20
C ASN A 421 -4.08 -31.12 17.35
N VAL A 422 -4.22 -31.18 16.03
CA VAL A 422 -3.18 -30.79 15.07
C VAL A 422 -2.73 -29.34 15.25
N LYS A 423 -3.64 -28.39 15.52
CA LYS A 423 -3.27 -26.97 15.69
C LYS A 423 -2.36 -26.77 16.89
N VAL A 424 -2.61 -27.50 17.98
CA VAL A 424 -1.76 -27.46 19.19
C VAL A 424 -0.37 -27.99 18.85
N LEU A 425 -0.29 -29.12 18.14
CA LEU A 425 0.98 -29.69 17.68
C LEU A 425 1.74 -28.73 16.75
N CYS A 426 1.05 -28.04 15.83
CA CYS A 426 1.66 -27.02 14.97
C CYS A 426 2.27 -25.88 15.80
N ALA A 427 1.53 -25.35 16.78
CA ALA A 427 2.03 -24.30 17.66
C ALA A 427 3.24 -24.75 18.49
N VAL A 428 3.26 -26.00 18.97
CA VAL A 428 4.42 -26.56 19.67
C VAL A 428 5.64 -26.60 18.73
N ALA A 429 5.46 -27.08 17.49
CA ALA A 429 6.54 -27.21 16.52
C ALA A 429 7.11 -25.85 16.07
N GLU A 430 6.26 -24.82 15.93
CA GLU A 430 6.66 -23.45 15.58
C GLU A 430 7.33 -22.69 16.74
N ASN A 431 7.17 -23.16 17.98
CA ASN A 431 7.72 -22.46 19.13
C ASN A 431 9.27 -22.48 19.13
N PRO A 432 9.94 -21.33 19.31
CA PRO A 432 11.40 -21.25 19.29
C PRO A 432 12.09 -21.90 20.49
N ILE A 433 11.38 -22.16 21.60
CA ILE A 433 11.96 -22.65 22.86
C ILE A 433 12.26 -24.16 22.80
N ILE A 434 11.56 -24.90 21.94
CA ILE A 434 11.72 -26.34 21.88
C ILE A 434 13.00 -26.76 21.13
N SER A 435 13.62 -27.84 21.60
CA SER A 435 14.77 -28.45 20.93
C SER A 435 14.41 -29.05 19.57
N SER A 436 15.38 -29.12 18.65
CA SER A 436 15.20 -29.76 17.34
C SER A 436 14.73 -31.22 17.44
N GLY A 437 15.17 -31.97 18.46
CA GLY A 437 14.74 -33.35 18.69
C GLY A 437 13.25 -33.48 19.06
N LEU A 438 12.75 -32.57 19.90
CA LEU A 438 11.32 -32.53 20.23
C LEU A 438 10.50 -32.07 19.02
N ARG A 439 10.99 -31.07 18.27
CA ARG A 439 10.35 -30.59 17.04
C ARG A 439 10.21 -31.72 16.02
N ALA A 440 11.29 -32.47 15.77
CA ALA A 440 11.27 -33.63 14.88
C ALA A 440 10.22 -34.68 15.30
N SER A 441 10.09 -34.95 16.60
CA SER A 441 9.08 -35.90 17.10
C SER A 441 7.64 -35.43 16.82
N VAL A 442 7.37 -34.13 16.96
CA VAL A 442 6.06 -33.54 16.65
C VAL A 442 5.79 -33.56 15.14
N LEU A 443 6.80 -33.24 14.33
CA LEU A 443 6.69 -33.29 12.87
C LEU A 443 6.40 -34.71 12.35
N GLU A 444 6.94 -35.76 12.98
CA GLU A 444 6.61 -37.15 12.63
C GLU A 444 5.14 -37.50 12.93
N ILE A 445 4.55 -36.94 13.98
CA ILE A 445 3.13 -37.12 14.28
C ILE A 445 2.28 -36.39 13.25
N LEU A 446 2.64 -35.12 12.95
CA LEU A 446 1.95 -34.29 11.96
C LEU A 446 2.01 -34.88 10.54
N SER A 447 3.11 -35.53 10.17
CA SER A 447 3.25 -36.13 8.83
C SER A 447 2.31 -37.31 8.59
N LYS A 448 1.72 -37.89 9.65
CA LYS A 448 0.74 -38.98 9.59
C LYS A 448 -0.70 -38.47 9.70
N SER A 449 -0.90 -37.16 9.79
CA SER A 449 -2.22 -36.54 9.87
C SER A 449 -2.77 -36.20 8.49
N ASP A 450 -4.09 -36.19 8.33
CA ASP A 450 -4.75 -35.78 7.08
C ASP A 450 -5.00 -34.25 7.01
N ASP A 451 -4.54 -33.49 8.01
CA ASP A 451 -4.80 -32.05 8.09
C ASP A 451 -3.80 -31.23 7.25
N PRO A 452 -4.26 -30.41 6.28
CA PRO A 452 -3.38 -29.65 5.41
C PRO A 452 -2.43 -28.71 6.15
N SER A 453 -2.86 -28.13 7.28
CA SER A 453 -2.04 -27.17 8.05
C SER A 453 -0.85 -27.87 8.70
N GLY A 454 -1.08 -29.06 9.26
CA GLY A 454 -0.02 -29.91 9.82
C GLY A 454 0.99 -30.34 8.75
N LEU A 455 0.49 -30.81 7.61
CA LEU A 455 1.32 -31.28 6.50
C LEU A 455 2.14 -30.14 5.87
N LEU A 456 1.55 -28.95 5.74
CA LEU A 456 2.24 -27.77 5.24
C LEU A 456 3.38 -27.35 6.17
N LEU A 457 3.17 -27.40 7.48
CA LEU A 457 4.23 -27.11 8.46
C LEU A 457 5.37 -28.12 8.37
N VAL A 458 5.06 -29.40 8.22
CA VAL A 458 6.06 -30.45 7.97
C VAL A 458 6.84 -30.16 6.69
N ALA A 459 6.15 -29.84 5.58
CA ALA A 459 6.78 -29.53 4.31
C ALA A 459 7.73 -28.32 4.38
N LYS A 460 7.39 -27.28 5.15
CA LYS A 460 8.19 -26.05 5.30
C LYS A 460 9.34 -26.18 6.30
N SER A 461 9.26 -27.10 7.25
CA SER A 461 10.20 -27.16 8.37
C SER A 461 11.57 -27.68 7.94
N PRO A 462 12.68 -27.05 8.37
CA PRO A 462 14.03 -27.52 8.06
C PRO A 462 14.39 -28.82 8.79
N ASP A 463 13.74 -29.11 9.92
CA ASP A 463 13.94 -30.33 10.72
C ASP A 463 13.12 -31.53 10.20
N ALA A 464 12.23 -31.33 9.23
CA ALA A 464 11.36 -32.36 8.67
C ALA A 464 12.08 -33.55 7.98
N PRO A 465 13.21 -33.38 7.27
CA PRO A 465 13.94 -34.48 6.63
C PRO A 465 14.33 -35.62 7.59
N ALA A 466 14.58 -35.30 8.87
CA ALA A 466 14.95 -36.28 9.89
C ALA A 466 13.74 -37.00 10.52
N ALA A 467 12.55 -36.38 10.44
CA ALA A 467 11.34 -36.82 11.12
C ALA A 467 10.45 -37.71 10.24
N VAL A 468 10.43 -37.47 8.92
CA VAL A 468 9.45 -38.10 8.03
C VAL A 468 10.07 -39.32 7.36
N SER A 469 9.73 -40.51 7.84
CA SER A 469 10.20 -41.78 7.26
C SER A 469 9.48 -42.17 5.95
N ALA A 470 8.36 -41.51 5.61
CA ALA A 470 7.50 -41.85 4.48
C ALA A 470 7.07 -40.60 3.68
N PHE A 471 8.04 -39.91 3.06
CA PHE A 471 7.76 -38.77 2.17
C PHE A 471 6.85 -39.13 0.98
N SER A 472 6.79 -40.41 0.60
CA SER A 472 5.85 -40.93 -0.39
C SER A 472 4.40 -40.60 -0.08
N ASP A 473 4.04 -40.53 1.20
CA ASP A 473 2.66 -40.33 1.64
C ASP A 473 2.29 -38.85 1.54
N LEU A 474 3.24 -37.95 1.80
CA LEU A 474 3.08 -36.50 1.60
C LEU A 474 2.91 -36.12 0.13
N LEU A 475 3.56 -36.86 -0.77
CA LEU A 475 3.41 -36.66 -2.22
C LEU A 475 2.05 -37.13 -2.76
N GLN A 476 1.32 -37.96 -2.01
CA GLN A 476 -0.04 -38.40 -2.34
C GLN A 476 -1.11 -37.43 -1.84
N CYS A 477 -0.73 -36.36 -1.12
CA CYS A 477 -1.67 -35.36 -0.66
C CYS A 477 -2.36 -34.67 -1.85
N SER A 478 -3.66 -34.42 -1.71
CA SER A 478 -4.45 -33.68 -2.70
C SER A 478 -4.12 -32.19 -2.71
N ASP A 479 -3.56 -31.65 -1.62
CA ASP A 479 -3.21 -30.24 -1.51
C ASP A 479 -1.86 -29.95 -2.18
N GLN A 480 -1.92 -29.20 -3.28
CA GLN A 480 -0.74 -28.82 -4.05
C GLN A 480 0.19 -27.88 -3.28
N ASN A 481 -0.32 -27.09 -2.33
CA ASN A 481 0.52 -26.19 -1.53
C ASN A 481 1.51 -26.96 -0.67
N VAL A 482 1.12 -28.14 -0.18
CA VAL A 482 2.01 -29.04 0.56
C VAL A 482 3.12 -29.53 -0.36
N ILE A 483 2.80 -29.97 -1.57
CA ILE A 483 3.78 -30.48 -2.53
C ILE A 483 4.71 -29.35 -3.03
N ILE A 484 4.19 -28.13 -3.24
CA ILE A 484 4.99 -26.94 -3.56
C ILE A 484 5.97 -26.64 -2.42
N ALA A 485 5.51 -26.65 -1.17
CA ALA A 485 6.37 -26.42 -0.02
C ALA A 485 7.49 -27.48 0.10
N ILE A 486 7.22 -28.75 -0.24
CA ILE A 486 8.26 -29.79 -0.31
C ILE A 486 9.29 -29.45 -1.38
N ALA A 487 8.84 -29.02 -2.57
CA ALA A 487 9.72 -28.68 -3.69
C ALA A 487 10.62 -27.48 -3.40
N GLU A 488 10.15 -26.51 -2.62
CA GLU A 488 10.88 -25.28 -2.25
C GLU A 488 11.81 -25.46 -1.03
N ASN A 489 11.59 -26.48 -0.19
CA ASN A 489 12.36 -26.65 1.03
C ASN A 489 13.78 -27.18 0.77
N ILE A 490 14.78 -26.29 0.84
CA ILE A 490 16.20 -26.61 0.65
C ILE A 490 16.72 -27.67 1.63
N GLY A 491 16.11 -27.80 2.82
CA GLY A 491 16.44 -28.84 3.78
C GLY A 491 16.07 -30.24 3.32
N MET A 492 15.09 -30.39 2.43
CA MET A 492 14.63 -31.70 1.95
C MET A 492 15.67 -32.41 1.07
N PRO A 493 15.73 -33.75 1.10
CA PRO A 493 16.58 -34.51 0.18
C PRO A 493 16.25 -34.17 -1.28
N GLU A 494 17.28 -34.03 -2.11
CA GLU A 494 17.13 -33.67 -3.52
C GLU A 494 16.22 -34.66 -4.28
N SER A 495 16.26 -35.95 -3.92
CA SER A 495 15.39 -36.98 -4.50
C SER A 495 13.90 -36.71 -4.27
N GLU A 496 13.54 -36.23 -3.08
CA GLU A 496 12.15 -35.97 -2.70
C GLU A 496 11.66 -34.66 -3.32
N ARG A 497 12.51 -33.61 -3.34
CA ARG A 497 12.20 -32.38 -4.08
C ARG A 497 11.96 -32.66 -5.56
N LEU A 498 12.81 -33.48 -6.17
CA LEU A 498 12.65 -33.88 -7.57
C LEU A 498 11.35 -34.66 -7.80
N ALA A 499 10.95 -35.52 -6.85
CA ALA A 499 9.68 -36.23 -6.93
C ALA A 499 8.48 -35.27 -6.84
N ALA A 500 8.51 -34.32 -5.90
CA ALA A 500 7.49 -33.27 -5.76
C ALA A 500 7.33 -32.44 -7.03
N LEU A 501 8.44 -31.97 -7.61
CA LEU A 501 8.44 -31.19 -8.84
C LEU A 501 7.86 -31.97 -10.03
N LYS A 502 8.14 -33.28 -10.13
CA LYS A 502 7.56 -34.14 -11.18
C LYS A 502 6.05 -34.31 -11.02
N VAL A 503 5.56 -34.47 -9.79
CA VAL A 503 4.12 -34.58 -9.51
C VAL A 503 3.42 -33.28 -9.89
N LEU A 504 3.95 -32.13 -9.47
CA LEU A 504 3.39 -30.82 -9.80
C LEU A 504 3.42 -30.53 -11.31
N ALA A 505 4.51 -30.89 -12.00
CA ALA A 505 4.63 -30.73 -13.45
C ALA A 505 3.60 -31.58 -14.23
N ALA A 506 3.24 -32.74 -13.70
CA ALA A 506 2.23 -33.64 -14.29
C ALA A 506 0.78 -33.30 -13.90
N SER A 507 0.58 -32.39 -12.95
CA SER A 507 -0.75 -31.95 -12.53
C SER A 507 -1.51 -31.25 -13.65
N GLU A 508 -2.84 -31.20 -13.59
CA GLU A 508 -3.64 -30.40 -14.54
C GLU A 508 -3.70 -28.91 -14.13
N ASP A 509 -3.26 -28.59 -12.92
CA ASP A 509 -3.35 -27.23 -12.37
C ASP A 509 -2.25 -26.33 -12.92
N PHE A 510 -2.69 -25.20 -13.49
CA PHE A 510 -1.79 -24.19 -14.02
C PHE A 510 -0.90 -23.59 -12.93
N ASN A 511 -1.41 -23.34 -11.73
CA ASN A 511 -0.65 -22.71 -10.65
C ASN A 511 0.47 -23.62 -10.15
N ALA A 512 0.23 -24.92 -10.05
CA ALA A 512 1.28 -25.90 -9.74
C ALA A 512 2.37 -25.92 -10.81
N LYS A 513 1.99 -26.04 -12.10
CA LYS A 513 2.98 -26.02 -13.20
C LYS A 513 3.77 -24.73 -13.24
N TRP A 514 3.12 -23.59 -13.04
CA TRP A 514 3.76 -22.28 -13.02
C TRP A 514 4.73 -22.16 -11.84
N SER A 515 4.37 -22.66 -10.65
CA SER A 515 5.26 -22.69 -9.48
C SER A 515 6.50 -23.53 -9.74
N VAL A 516 6.36 -24.69 -10.39
CA VAL A 516 7.49 -25.52 -10.85
C VAL A 516 8.36 -24.76 -11.84
N ALA A 517 7.76 -24.11 -12.84
CA ALA A 517 8.53 -23.38 -13.85
C ALA A 517 9.29 -22.17 -13.26
N SER A 518 8.72 -21.49 -12.27
CA SER A 518 9.32 -20.32 -11.62
C SER A 518 10.38 -20.68 -10.56
N ASN A 519 10.44 -21.94 -10.10
CA ASN A 519 11.41 -22.37 -9.10
C ASN A 519 12.81 -22.54 -9.73
N GLU A 520 13.79 -21.75 -9.26
CA GLU A 520 15.18 -21.75 -9.75
C GLU A 520 15.89 -23.10 -9.58
N LEU A 521 15.43 -23.94 -8.65
CA LEU A 521 15.97 -25.27 -8.39
C LEU A 521 15.36 -26.35 -9.29
N THR A 522 14.43 -26.00 -10.18
CA THR A 522 13.75 -26.97 -11.03
C THR A 522 14.73 -27.61 -12.02
N PRO A 523 14.87 -28.95 -12.01
CA PRO A 523 15.85 -29.61 -12.86
C PRO A 523 15.54 -29.51 -14.36
N PRO A 524 16.58 -29.43 -15.21
CA PRO A 524 16.49 -29.41 -16.67
C PRO A 524 15.41 -30.30 -17.31
N PRO A 525 15.28 -31.61 -16.95
CA PRO A 525 14.34 -32.48 -17.64
C PRO A 525 12.86 -32.14 -17.34
N VAL A 526 12.58 -31.50 -16.20
CA VAL A 526 11.24 -31.08 -15.83
C VAL A 526 10.86 -29.83 -16.63
N LEU A 527 11.77 -28.86 -16.75
CA LEU A 527 11.59 -27.68 -17.59
C LEU A 527 11.39 -28.05 -19.07
N ASP A 528 12.14 -29.02 -19.59
CA ASP A 528 11.97 -29.55 -20.95
C ASP A 528 10.57 -30.17 -21.19
N SER A 529 9.97 -30.73 -20.14
CA SER A 529 8.61 -31.29 -20.23
C SER A 529 7.55 -30.18 -20.27
N LEU A 530 7.71 -29.15 -19.41
CA LEU A 530 6.81 -27.99 -19.35
C LEU A 530 6.89 -27.11 -20.60
N ALA A 531 8.05 -27.07 -21.27
CA ALA A 531 8.24 -26.33 -22.52
C ALA A 531 7.39 -26.85 -23.70
N LYS A 532 6.78 -28.03 -23.57
CA LYS A 532 5.88 -28.63 -24.58
C LYS A 532 4.42 -28.22 -24.42
N GLU A 533 4.10 -27.54 -23.32
CA GLU A 533 2.76 -27.02 -23.06
C GLU A 533 2.45 -25.84 -23.98
N THR A 534 1.17 -25.51 -24.13
CA THR A 534 0.72 -24.42 -25.01
C THR A 534 0.46 -23.11 -24.28
N ASN A 535 0.38 -23.14 -22.94
CA ASN A 535 0.05 -21.95 -22.16
C ASN A 535 1.20 -20.94 -22.18
N ARG A 536 0.93 -19.76 -22.75
CA ARG A 536 1.89 -18.66 -22.88
C ARG A 536 2.57 -18.28 -21.56
N ARG A 537 1.82 -18.09 -20.47
CA ARG A 537 2.39 -17.68 -19.17
C ARG A 537 3.30 -18.74 -18.56
N LEU A 538 2.99 -20.02 -18.79
CA LEU A 538 3.84 -21.12 -18.36
C LEU A 538 5.15 -21.15 -19.17
N LEU A 539 5.08 -20.98 -20.49
CA LEU A 539 6.25 -20.93 -21.36
C LEU A 539 7.15 -19.71 -21.06
N GLU A 540 6.56 -18.58 -20.68
CA GLU A 540 7.31 -17.41 -20.19
C GLU A 540 8.08 -17.74 -18.91
N ALA A 541 7.46 -18.41 -17.94
CA ALA A 541 8.14 -18.84 -16.71
C ALA A 541 9.28 -19.82 -16.99
N VAL A 542 9.06 -20.82 -17.85
CA VAL A 542 10.12 -21.73 -18.31
C VAL A 542 11.23 -20.95 -19.01
N ALA A 543 10.92 -20.02 -19.90
CA ALA A 543 11.92 -19.24 -20.61
C ALA A 543 12.75 -18.33 -19.67
N LYS A 544 12.16 -17.78 -18.61
CA LYS A 544 12.87 -16.93 -17.63
C LYS A 544 13.75 -17.71 -16.66
N ASN A 545 13.46 -18.99 -16.42
CA ASN A 545 14.18 -19.78 -15.43
C ASN A 545 15.67 -19.97 -15.84
N PRO A 546 16.64 -19.55 -15.01
CA PRO A 546 18.08 -19.68 -15.34
C PRO A 546 18.55 -21.12 -15.56
N ALA A 547 17.86 -22.11 -14.98
CA ALA A 547 18.15 -23.53 -15.14
C ALA A 547 17.60 -24.13 -16.45
N THR A 548 16.89 -23.35 -17.26
CA THR A 548 16.29 -23.84 -18.50
C THR A 548 17.36 -24.27 -19.50
N PRO A 549 17.26 -25.49 -20.04
CA PRO A 549 18.29 -26.03 -20.92
C PRO A 549 18.45 -25.24 -22.20
N VAL A 550 19.70 -25.15 -22.66
CA VAL A 550 20.09 -24.49 -23.92
C VAL A 550 19.24 -24.93 -25.12
N LEU A 551 18.96 -26.24 -25.25
CA LEU A 551 18.15 -26.75 -26.36
C LEU A 551 16.68 -26.31 -26.26
N THR A 552 16.16 -26.16 -25.04
CA THR A 552 14.81 -25.68 -24.78
C THR A 552 14.69 -24.19 -25.02
N LEU A 553 15.68 -23.38 -24.62
CA LEU A 553 15.77 -21.97 -25.00
C LEU A 553 15.84 -21.80 -26.52
N GLN A 554 16.61 -22.63 -27.22
CA GLN A 554 16.66 -22.65 -28.70
C GLN A 554 15.29 -22.97 -29.34
N TYR A 555 14.53 -23.87 -28.72
CA TYR A 555 13.19 -24.21 -29.18
C TYR A 555 12.20 -23.06 -28.93
N LEU A 556 12.18 -22.50 -27.72
CA LEU A 556 11.30 -21.39 -27.32
C LEU A 556 11.61 -20.08 -28.05
N ALA A 557 12.85 -19.88 -28.51
CA ALA A 557 13.23 -18.73 -29.34
C ALA A 557 12.47 -18.68 -30.70
N LYS A 558 11.88 -19.80 -31.13
CA LYS A 558 11.07 -19.90 -32.35
C LYS A 558 9.56 -19.85 -32.07
N ASN A 559 9.16 -19.60 -30.82
CA ASN A 559 7.75 -19.53 -30.45
C ASN A 559 7.08 -18.34 -31.16
N ASN A 560 5.81 -18.49 -31.55
CA ASN A 560 5.06 -17.43 -32.21
C ASN A 560 4.78 -16.25 -31.28
N GLU A 561 4.68 -16.49 -29.96
CA GLU A 561 4.45 -15.44 -28.96
C GLU A 561 5.72 -14.64 -28.72
N TRP A 562 5.68 -13.35 -29.04
CA TRP A 562 6.81 -12.42 -28.88
C TRP A 562 7.28 -12.34 -27.42
N SER A 563 6.36 -12.44 -26.45
CA SER A 563 6.67 -12.36 -25.02
C SER A 563 7.51 -13.55 -24.54
N VAL A 564 7.28 -14.75 -25.10
CA VAL A 564 8.10 -15.93 -24.83
C VAL A 564 9.50 -15.72 -25.41
N ARG A 565 9.62 -15.23 -26.65
CA ARG A 565 10.92 -14.91 -27.26
C ARG A 565 11.67 -13.83 -26.48
N CYS A 566 10.96 -12.84 -25.93
CA CYS A 566 11.50 -11.81 -25.03
C CYS A 566 12.09 -12.44 -23.76
N CYS A 567 11.36 -13.34 -23.11
CA CYS A 567 11.86 -14.06 -21.93
C CYS A 567 13.10 -14.91 -22.24
N VAL A 568 13.16 -15.53 -23.42
CA VAL A 568 14.38 -16.21 -23.88
C VAL A 568 15.52 -15.22 -24.06
N ALA A 569 15.28 -14.05 -24.65
CA ALA A 569 16.30 -13.01 -24.80
C ALA A 569 16.80 -12.46 -23.45
N GLU A 570 15.96 -12.41 -22.41
CA GLU A 570 16.34 -11.95 -21.06
C GLU A 570 17.16 -12.99 -20.28
N ASN A 571 16.99 -14.29 -20.58
CA ASN A 571 17.61 -15.36 -19.79
C ASN A 571 19.15 -15.35 -19.91
N PRO A 572 19.90 -15.24 -18.80
CA PRO A 572 21.37 -15.22 -18.83
C PRO A 572 22.02 -16.48 -19.41
N SER A 573 21.31 -17.61 -19.39
CA SER A 573 21.77 -18.90 -19.94
C SER A 573 21.52 -19.03 -21.45
N THR A 574 20.93 -18.01 -22.09
CA THR A 574 20.61 -18.08 -23.51
C THR A 574 21.88 -18.12 -24.38
N PRO A 575 22.00 -19.11 -25.27
CA PRO A 575 23.20 -19.26 -26.08
C PRO A 575 23.46 -18.05 -26.98
N PRO A 576 24.73 -17.66 -27.19
CA PRO A 576 25.08 -16.54 -28.06
C PRO A 576 24.47 -16.60 -29.47
N LEU A 577 24.38 -17.80 -30.07
CA LEU A 577 23.78 -17.97 -31.39
C LEU A 577 22.28 -17.67 -31.40
N VAL A 578 21.56 -17.96 -30.31
CA VAL A 578 20.13 -17.65 -30.17
C VAL A 578 19.95 -16.15 -30.00
N LEU A 579 20.76 -15.51 -29.14
CA LEU A 579 20.75 -14.05 -28.97
C LEU A 579 21.03 -13.34 -30.29
N LEU A 580 21.96 -13.84 -31.11
CA LEU A 580 22.25 -13.28 -32.44
C LEU A 580 21.07 -13.41 -33.41
N LEU A 581 20.29 -14.49 -33.32
CA LEU A 581 19.07 -14.65 -34.12
C LEU A 581 17.99 -13.66 -33.66
N LEU A 582 17.77 -13.55 -32.34
CA LEU A 582 16.78 -12.64 -31.75
C LEU A 582 17.15 -11.15 -31.94
N ALA A 583 18.44 -10.81 -32.03
CA ALA A 583 18.90 -9.46 -32.39
C ALA A 583 18.42 -9.02 -33.79
N LYS A 584 18.16 -9.99 -34.67
CA LYS A 584 17.64 -9.77 -36.02
C LYS A 584 16.12 -9.97 -36.10
N ASP A 585 15.45 -10.12 -34.98
CA ASP A 585 14.00 -10.30 -34.95
C ASP A 585 13.33 -9.00 -35.46
N LYS A 586 12.63 -9.15 -36.58
CA LYS A 586 11.92 -8.10 -37.29
C LYS A 586 10.41 -8.23 -37.13
N ASP A 587 9.92 -8.97 -36.13
CA ASP A 587 8.48 -9.03 -35.89
C ASP A 587 7.93 -7.60 -35.69
N ASP A 588 7.08 -7.18 -36.62
CA ASP A 588 6.74 -5.77 -36.86
C ASP A 588 5.94 -5.15 -35.72
N SER A 589 5.34 -5.95 -34.82
CA SER A 589 4.47 -5.46 -33.75
C SER A 589 5.17 -5.22 -32.41
N TRP A 590 6.17 -6.06 -32.05
CA TRP A 590 6.82 -6.02 -30.73
C TRP A 590 8.31 -6.39 -30.75
N GLY A 591 8.94 -6.48 -31.93
CA GLY A 591 10.35 -6.89 -32.07
C GLY A 591 11.35 -5.98 -31.35
N GLU A 592 11.00 -4.71 -31.12
CA GLU A 592 11.82 -3.78 -30.34
C GLU A 592 12.07 -4.24 -28.89
N TYR A 593 11.08 -4.88 -28.25
CA TYR A 593 11.22 -5.41 -26.89
C TYR A 593 12.19 -6.59 -26.84
N ILE A 594 12.14 -7.45 -27.86
CA ILE A 594 13.05 -8.58 -28.00
C ILE A 594 14.48 -8.08 -28.21
N ARG A 595 14.68 -7.13 -29.13
CA ARG A 595 16.01 -6.55 -29.43
C ARG A 595 16.59 -5.81 -28.23
N LYS A 596 15.77 -5.04 -27.49
CA LYS A 596 16.13 -4.43 -26.21
C LYS A 596 16.57 -5.46 -25.18
N SER A 597 15.85 -6.58 -25.07
CA SER A 597 16.18 -7.67 -24.14
C SER A 597 17.50 -8.34 -24.51
N VAL A 598 17.76 -8.57 -25.80
CA VAL A 598 19.07 -9.05 -26.27
C VAL A 598 20.17 -8.05 -25.92
N ALA A 599 19.95 -6.75 -26.14
CA ALA A 599 20.92 -5.71 -25.82
C ALA A 599 21.24 -5.64 -24.31
N GLY A 600 20.28 -5.93 -23.44
CA GLY A 600 20.46 -5.98 -21.99
C GLY A 600 21.04 -7.28 -21.45
N ASN A 601 21.11 -8.35 -22.25
CA ASN A 601 21.56 -9.66 -21.78
C ASN A 601 23.08 -9.67 -21.52
N PRO A 602 23.56 -10.12 -20.34
CA PRO A 602 24.99 -10.16 -20.02
C PRO A 602 25.80 -11.15 -20.87
N ALA A 603 25.14 -12.13 -21.49
CA ALA A 603 25.74 -13.11 -22.41
C ALA A 603 25.64 -12.70 -23.89
N ALA A 604 25.16 -11.48 -24.19
CA ALA A 604 25.03 -11.01 -25.56
C ALA A 604 26.39 -10.98 -26.30
N PRO A 605 26.50 -11.62 -27.48
CA PRO A 605 27.76 -11.62 -28.22
C PRO A 605 28.01 -10.28 -28.91
N VAL A 606 29.29 -9.99 -29.18
CA VAL A 606 29.75 -8.81 -29.94
C VAL A 606 28.96 -8.62 -31.24
N ALA A 607 28.74 -9.69 -32.00
CA ALA A 607 27.99 -9.64 -33.26
C ALA A 607 26.53 -9.18 -33.10
N ALA A 608 25.91 -9.41 -31.94
CA ALA A 608 24.57 -8.88 -31.65
C ALA A 608 24.63 -7.37 -31.39
N PHE A 609 25.62 -6.90 -30.62
CA PHE A 609 25.82 -5.46 -30.42
C PHE A 609 26.12 -4.71 -31.72
N GLU A 610 26.91 -5.29 -32.62
CA GLU A 610 27.20 -4.70 -33.95
C GLU A 610 25.94 -4.52 -34.81
N ILE A 611 24.93 -5.38 -34.64
CA ILE A 611 23.64 -5.23 -35.32
C ILE A 611 22.79 -4.16 -34.63
N LEU A 612 22.70 -4.21 -33.31
CA LEU A 612 21.77 -3.41 -32.51
C LEU A 612 22.27 -1.97 -32.25
N VAL A 613 23.56 -1.69 -32.44
CA VAL A 613 24.11 -0.32 -32.27
C VAL A 613 23.46 0.69 -33.21
N GLY A 614 22.98 0.23 -34.37
CA GLY A 614 22.24 1.04 -35.35
C GLY A 614 20.72 0.88 -35.27
N ASP A 615 20.18 0.34 -34.18
CA ASP A 615 18.73 0.17 -34.02
C ASP A 615 18.02 1.52 -34.03
N ASN A 616 16.83 1.57 -34.61
CA ASN A 616 16.02 2.79 -34.62
C ASN A 616 15.51 3.14 -33.21
N ASP A 617 15.26 2.13 -32.38
CA ASP A 617 14.84 2.34 -31.00
C ASP A 617 16.02 2.77 -30.11
N TRP A 618 15.91 3.96 -29.55
CA TRP A 618 16.92 4.51 -28.66
C TRP A 618 17.02 3.73 -27.35
N GLN A 619 15.96 3.04 -26.89
CA GLN A 619 16.01 2.25 -25.66
C GLN A 619 16.87 1.00 -25.84
N THR A 620 16.84 0.38 -27.01
CA THR A 620 17.72 -0.72 -27.42
C THR A 620 19.17 -0.25 -27.39
N ARG A 621 19.48 0.88 -28.04
CA ARG A 621 20.84 1.46 -28.02
C ARG A 621 21.31 1.83 -26.60
N ALA A 622 20.41 2.37 -25.77
CA ALA A 622 20.69 2.68 -24.37
C ALA A 622 20.96 1.42 -23.54
N SER A 623 20.28 0.30 -23.85
CA SER A 623 20.50 -0.99 -23.18
C SER A 623 21.88 -1.55 -23.52
N ILE A 624 22.36 -1.40 -24.76
CA ILE A 624 23.75 -1.72 -25.13
C ILE A 624 24.71 -0.86 -24.32
N ALA A 625 24.48 0.46 -24.28
CA ALA A 625 25.35 1.39 -23.56
C ALA A 625 25.48 1.07 -22.06
N GLY A 626 24.43 0.55 -21.43
CA GLY A 626 24.45 0.15 -20.02
C GLY A 626 24.95 -1.27 -19.75
N ASN A 627 25.17 -2.09 -20.79
CA ASN A 627 25.55 -3.49 -20.62
C ASN A 627 27.06 -3.62 -20.31
N PRO A 628 27.46 -4.29 -19.21
CA PRO A 628 28.87 -4.52 -18.89
C PRO A 628 29.62 -5.36 -19.93
N ALA A 629 28.93 -6.16 -20.74
CA ALA A 629 29.52 -6.96 -21.81
C ALA A 629 29.73 -6.17 -23.12
N ALA A 630 29.27 -4.91 -23.18
CA ALA A 630 29.37 -4.10 -24.38
C ALA A 630 30.84 -3.80 -24.75
N PRO A 631 31.27 -4.08 -26.00
CA PRO A 631 32.63 -3.80 -26.42
C PRO A 631 32.96 -2.30 -26.38
N LYS A 632 34.18 -1.98 -25.95
CA LYS A 632 34.71 -0.60 -25.89
C LYS A 632 34.53 0.19 -27.17
N ALA A 633 34.71 -0.45 -28.34
CA ALA A 633 34.50 0.19 -29.64
C ALA A 633 33.04 0.59 -29.88
N ILE A 634 32.08 -0.23 -29.43
CA ILE A 634 30.64 0.06 -29.52
C ILE A 634 30.27 1.20 -28.56
N LEU A 635 30.79 1.19 -27.33
CA LEU A 635 30.58 2.27 -26.36
C LEU A 635 31.12 3.61 -26.87
N GLU A 636 32.27 3.61 -27.55
CA GLU A 636 32.82 4.82 -28.17
C GLU A 636 31.98 5.35 -29.35
N LEU A 637 31.31 4.47 -30.10
CA LEU A 637 30.33 4.88 -31.10
C LEU A 637 29.09 5.50 -30.43
N LEU A 638 28.54 4.84 -29.41
CA LEU A 638 27.36 5.29 -28.67
C LEU A 638 27.60 6.56 -27.85
N ALA A 639 28.86 6.89 -27.52
CA ALA A 639 29.23 8.18 -26.93
C ALA A 639 28.85 9.38 -27.82
N ARG A 640 28.66 9.16 -29.13
CA ARG A 640 28.23 10.17 -30.10
C ARG A 640 26.75 10.08 -30.46
N ASP A 641 25.98 9.23 -29.77
CA ASP A 641 24.55 9.05 -30.06
C ASP A 641 23.78 10.37 -29.91
N GLU A 642 22.73 10.57 -30.71
CA GLU A 642 21.90 11.77 -30.65
C GLU A 642 21.13 11.88 -29.32
N LYS A 643 20.75 10.75 -28.72
CA LYS A 643 19.92 10.71 -27.52
C LYS A 643 20.77 10.82 -26.26
N TYR A 644 20.41 11.78 -25.41
CA TYR A 644 21.07 12.00 -24.12
C TYR A 644 21.11 10.73 -23.27
N SER A 645 20.01 9.98 -23.16
CA SER A 645 19.93 8.76 -22.32
C SER A 645 20.92 7.68 -22.74
N VAL A 646 21.23 7.57 -24.05
CA VAL A 646 22.23 6.62 -24.55
C VAL A 646 23.63 7.07 -24.09
N ARG A 647 23.96 8.35 -24.32
CA ARG A 647 25.25 8.94 -23.90
C ARG A 647 25.44 8.90 -22.39
N GLU A 648 24.37 9.07 -21.62
CA GLU A 648 24.37 8.93 -20.16
C GLU A 648 24.73 7.52 -19.71
N ASN A 649 24.14 6.50 -20.33
CA ASN A 649 24.49 5.11 -20.02
C ASN A 649 25.94 4.79 -20.35
N VAL A 650 26.48 5.33 -21.45
CA VAL A 650 27.93 5.22 -21.75
C VAL A 650 28.75 5.90 -20.64
N ALA A 651 28.40 7.11 -20.22
CA ALA A 651 29.15 7.82 -19.17
C ALA A 651 29.13 7.07 -17.81
N LYS A 652 28.06 6.32 -17.52
CA LYS A 652 27.90 5.53 -16.30
C LYS A 652 28.52 4.12 -16.37
N ASN A 653 28.75 3.59 -17.57
CA ASN A 653 29.22 2.21 -17.76
C ASN A 653 30.70 2.09 -17.32
N PRO A 654 31.03 1.23 -16.34
CA PRO A 654 32.40 1.05 -15.86
C PRO A 654 33.40 0.63 -16.94
N GLU A 655 32.93 -0.06 -17.99
CA GLU A 655 33.76 -0.55 -19.10
C GLU A 655 33.96 0.48 -20.22
N SER A 656 33.45 1.71 -20.06
CA SER A 656 33.64 2.78 -21.03
C SER A 656 35.11 3.06 -21.32
N SER A 657 35.43 3.17 -22.61
CA SER A 657 36.78 3.43 -23.07
C SER A 657 37.19 4.87 -22.78
N ILE A 658 38.50 5.11 -22.68
CA ILE A 658 39.02 6.49 -22.57
C ILE A 658 38.55 7.33 -23.75
N GLY A 659 38.54 6.77 -24.98
CA GLY A 659 38.02 7.46 -26.17
C GLY A 659 36.54 7.86 -26.06
N ALA A 660 35.70 6.99 -25.48
CA ALA A 660 34.29 7.30 -25.19
C ALA A 660 34.18 8.48 -24.19
N LEU A 661 34.97 8.43 -23.12
CA LEU A 661 34.99 9.48 -22.10
C LEU A 661 35.55 10.81 -22.63
N GLU A 662 36.53 10.80 -23.54
CA GLU A 662 37.06 12.02 -24.19
C GLU A 662 36.00 12.74 -25.03
N ILE A 663 35.12 12.00 -25.69
CA ILE A 663 33.99 12.55 -26.45
C ILE A 663 32.99 13.18 -25.47
N LEU A 664 32.61 12.44 -24.43
CA LEU A 664 31.61 12.86 -23.45
C LEU A 664 32.09 14.01 -22.56
N ALA A 665 33.40 14.14 -22.33
CA ALA A 665 34.00 15.26 -21.61
C ALA A 665 33.80 16.60 -22.34
N LYS A 666 33.48 16.57 -23.64
CA LYS A 666 33.17 17.74 -24.46
C LYS A 666 31.67 17.88 -24.75
N ASP A 667 30.83 17.05 -24.12
CA ASP A 667 29.39 17.10 -24.34
C ASP A 667 28.81 18.42 -23.84
N LYS A 668 27.80 18.92 -24.55
CA LYS A 668 27.06 20.13 -24.18
C LYS A 668 26.34 20.01 -22.83
N ASN A 669 25.97 18.79 -22.42
CA ASN A 669 25.26 18.55 -21.18
C ASN A 669 26.23 18.40 -19.99
N ASN A 670 26.02 19.24 -18.97
CA ASN A 670 26.87 19.32 -17.80
C ASN A 670 26.86 18.03 -16.97
N ASN A 671 25.72 17.32 -16.90
CA ASN A 671 25.59 16.07 -16.15
C ASN A 671 26.49 14.97 -16.75
N LEU A 672 26.60 14.91 -18.09
CA LEU A 672 27.50 13.97 -18.75
C LEU A 672 28.96 14.27 -18.41
N ARG A 673 29.36 15.55 -18.45
CA ARG A 673 30.71 15.98 -18.04
C ARG A 673 30.98 15.67 -16.57
N MET A 674 29.97 15.78 -15.69
CA MET A 674 30.07 15.36 -14.28
C MET A 674 30.29 13.84 -14.16
N TYR A 675 29.52 13.01 -14.87
CA TYR A 675 29.73 11.56 -14.86
C TYR A 675 31.14 11.19 -15.32
N VAL A 676 31.64 11.83 -16.39
CA VAL A 676 33.03 11.65 -16.83
C VAL A 676 34.02 12.11 -15.75
N ALA A 677 33.82 13.26 -15.11
CA ALA A 677 34.68 13.72 -14.03
C ALA A 677 34.74 12.72 -12.85
N ARG A 678 33.65 12.02 -12.54
CA ARG A 678 33.59 10.97 -11.51
C ARG A 678 34.10 9.61 -11.95
N HIS A 679 34.19 9.36 -13.25
CA HIS A 679 34.43 8.03 -13.79
C HIS A 679 35.84 7.52 -13.41
N PRO A 680 36.00 6.29 -12.88
CA PRO A 680 37.30 5.76 -12.46
C PRO A 680 38.32 5.62 -13.59
N ALA A 681 37.84 5.40 -14.82
CA ALA A 681 38.70 5.26 -16.01
C ALA A 681 39.04 6.58 -16.70
N SER A 682 38.64 7.73 -16.14
CA SER A 682 38.99 9.04 -16.71
C SER A 682 40.48 9.30 -16.64
N SER A 683 41.07 9.61 -17.79
CA SER A 683 42.51 9.87 -17.90
C SER A 683 42.89 11.19 -17.24
N SER A 684 44.16 11.34 -16.90
CA SER A 684 44.74 12.60 -16.40
C SER A 684 44.46 13.78 -17.33
N ASP A 685 44.44 13.53 -18.64
CA ASP A 685 44.24 14.56 -19.66
C ASP A 685 42.79 15.03 -19.70
N ILE A 686 41.83 14.11 -19.58
CA ILE A 686 40.40 14.43 -19.44
C ILE A 686 40.18 15.25 -18.17
N LEU A 687 40.73 14.81 -17.04
CA LEU A 687 40.56 15.48 -15.75
C LEU A 687 41.21 16.87 -15.75
N THR A 688 42.37 17.02 -16.41
CA THR A 688 43.01 18.33 -16.60
C THR A 688 42.16 19.27 -17.44
N MET A 689 41.51 18.78 -18.50
CA MET A 689 40.58 19.57 -19.30
C MET A 689 39.35 19.99 -18.50
N LEU A 690 38.73 19.05 -17.77
CA LEU A 690 37.52 19.30 -16.98
C LEU A 690 37.78 20.14 -15.72
N ALA A 691 39.03 20.26 -15.27
CA ALA A 691 39.41 21.20 -14.22
C ALA A 691 39.17 22.66 -14.60
N HIS A 692 38.98 22.95 -15.90
CA HIS A 692 38.63 24.27 -16.41
C HIS A 692 37.17 24.35 -16.89
N ASP A 693 36.31 23.40 -16.50
CA ASP A 693 34.90 23.40 -16.88
C ASP A 693 34.18 24.64 -16.33
N SER A 694 33.23 25.18 -17.08
CA SER A 694 32.44 26.33 -16.66
C SER A 694 31.57 26.02 -15.44
N TYR A 695 31.19 24.75 -15.24
CA TYR A 695 30.33 24.33 -14.15
C TYR A 695 31.15 23.88 -12.93
N ASP A 696 30.90 24.50 -11.79
CA ASP A 696 31.58 24.23 -10.52
C ASP A 696 31.42 22.79 -10.03
N ALA A 697 30.24 22.18 -10.23
CA ALA A 697 30.01 20.79 -9.84
C ALA A 697 30.92 19.82 -10.60
N VAL A 698 31.22 20.09 -11.87
CA VAL A 698 32.17 19.29 -12.67
C VAL A 698 33.57 19.42 -12.09
N ARG A 699 34.03 20.65 -11.83
CA ARG A 699 35.37 20.90 -11.23
C ARG A 699 35.51 20.28 -9.85
N ARG A 700 34.45 20.31 -9.03
CA ARG A 700 34.39 19.63 -7.73
C ARG A 700 34.54 18.12 -7.89
N ASP A 701 33.84 17.52 -8.85
CA ASP A 701 33.92 16.09 -9.10
C ASP A 701 35.32 15.67 -9.58
N VAL A 702 35.97 16.48 -10.43
CA VAL A 702 37.38 16.32 -10.79
C VAL A 702 38.25 16.32 -9.53
N ALA A 703 38.06 17.27 -8.60
CA ALA A 703 38.83 17.31 -7.36
C ALA A 703 38.66 16.05 -6.49
N THR A 704 37.49 15.39 -6.54
CA THR A 704 37.23 14.16 -5.78
C THR A 704 37.68 12.87 -6.46
N ASN A 705 37.99 12.90 -7.76
CA ASN A 705 38.40 11.71 -8.49
C ASN A 705 39.83 11.30 -8.10
N LYS A 706 40.01 10.01 -7.78
CA LYS A 706 41.30 9.43 -7.36
C LYS A 706 42.37 9.46 -8.47
N ALA A 707 41.97 9.54 -9.74
CA ALA A 707 42.88 9.61 -10.88
C ALA A 707 43.36 11.06 -11.17
N THR A 708 42.88 12.05 -10.41
CA THR A 708 43.23 13.46 -10.65
C THR A 708 44.68 13.75 -10.29
N PRO A 709 45.48 14.32 -11.22
CA PRO A 709 46.87 14.65 -10.93
C PRO A 709 47.03 15.73 -9.85
N ASP A 710 48.08 15.63 -9.03
CA ASP A 710 48.38 16.61 -7.98
C ASP A 710 48.54 18.04 -8.51
N SER A 711 49.05 18.19 -9.74
CA SER A 711 49.15 19.49 -10.42
C SER A 711 47.79 20.15 -10.58
N VAL A 712 46.76 19.37 -10.92
CA VAL A 712 45.38 19.82 -11.07
C VAL A 712 44.77 20.13 -9.70
N LEU A 713 44.96 19.26 -8.70
CA LEU A 713 44.47 19.51 -7.33
C LEU A 713 45.07 20.81 -6.75
N LYS A 714 46.34 21.12 -7.03
CA LYS A 714 46.98 22.38 -6.60
C LYS A 714 46.37 23.62 -7.25
N VAL A 715 45.91 23.50 -8.49
CA VAL A 715 45.17 24.60 -9.16
C VAL A 715 43.79 24.75 -8.53
N LEU A 716 43.05 23.65 -8.36
CA LEU A 716 41.69 23.65 -7.79
C LEU A 716 41.63 24.11 -6.33
N SER A 717 42.67 23.84 -5.53
CA SER A 717 42.81 24.33 -4.14
C SER A 717 42.92 25.85 -4.01
N LYS A 718 43.14 26.56 -5.14
CA LYS A 718 43.22 28.03 -5.18
C LYS A 718 42.01 28.68 -5.84
N GLU A 719 40.99 27.90 -6.20
CA GLU A 719 39.78 28.43 -6.79
C GLU A 719 38.95 29.27 -5.81
N ALA A 720 38.17 30.19 -6.37
CA ALA A 720 37.26 31.03 -5.61
C ALA A 720 36.06 30.24 -5.06
N GLU A 721 35.64 29.18 -5.76
CA GLU A 721 34.46 28.40 -5.37
C GLU A 721 34.77 27.49 -4.19
N THR A 722 34.01 27.67 -3.11
CA THR A 722 34.38 27.11 -1.79
C THR A 722 34.33 25.58 -1.80
N GLN A 723 33.31 25.00 -2.42
CA GLN A 723 33.14 23.55 -2.47
C GLN A 723 34.24 22.85 -3.30
N VAL A 724 34.71 23.49 -4.38
CA VAL A 724 35.78 22.95 -5.23
C VAL A 724 37.11 22.96 -4.48
N ARG A 725 37.41 24.07 -3.80
CA ARG A 725 38.62 24.22 -2.99
C ARG A 725 38.68 23.18 -1.87
N GLU A 726 37.60 23.04 -1.09
CA GLU A 726 37.55 22.06 0.01
C GLU A 726 37.71 20.62 -0.48
N ALA A 727 37.11 20.28 -1.63
CA ALA A 727 37.26 18.96 -2.23
C ALA A 727 38.72 18.68 -2.63
N ALA A 728 39.40 19.67 -3.25
CA ALA A 728 40.79 19.54 -3.66
C ALA A 728 41.75 19.40 -2.48
N GLU A 729 41.56 20.20 -1.42
CA GLU A 729 42.36 20.11 -0.19
C GLU A 729 42.19 18.75 0.51
N ARG A 730 40.94 18.25 0.61
CA ARG A 730 40.67 16.91 1.17
C ARG A 730 41.33 15.80 0.36
N SER A 731 41.32 15.90 -0.97
CA SER A 731 41.96 14.91 -1.84
C SER A 731 43.48 14.94 -1.76
N GLN A 732 44.11 16.12 -1.64
CA GLN A 732 45.56 16.24 -1.41
C GLN A 732 45.98 15.58 -0.08
N ASN A 733 45.24 15.85 0.99
CA ASN A 733 45.53 15.28 2.31
C ASN A 733 45.40 13.76 2.37
N ARG A 734 44.67 13.13 1.43
CA ARG A 734 44.56 11.67 1.29
C ARG A 734 45.77 11.02 0.59
N VAL A 735 46.51 11.76 -0.24
CA VAL A 735 47.69 11.24 -0.94
C VAL A 735 48.92 11.27 -0.02
N ASP A 736 48.93 12.18 0.95
CA ASP A 736 50.03 12.36 1.91
C ASP A 736 49.94 11.46 3.17
N SER A 737 48.86 10.67 3.32
CA SER A 737 48.60 9.73 4.43
C SER A 737 48.68 8.28 3.98
#